data_AF-A0A537I836-F1
#
_entry.id   AF-A0A537I836-F1
#
_cell.length_a   1.000
_cell.length_b   1.000
_cell.length_c   1.000
_cell.angle_alpha   90.00
_cell.angle_beta   90.00
_cell.angle_gamma   90.00
#
_symmetry.space_group_name_H-M   'P 1'
#
loop_
_entity.id
_entity.type
_entity.pdbx_description
1 polymer ?
#
loop_
_entity_poly.entity_id
_entity_poly.type
_entity_poly.pdbx_seq_one_letter_code
_entity_poly.pdbx_strand_id
1 'polypeptide(L)'
;MPRVRFFVRALAALSVLLITLVTSSAVAGNTPLNITNTATVRASATLSYIVVIVMENHPFNYSSSHLDGIIGNPGAPFINKLALNYSLSNNYWALTNGSIANYMALTSANLTFANSNCMVPSTICSTDSLNIVDRIQASGRTWKAYMEDYSGGCNGVGGALYAARHNPFVFYSDIRNNASRCSDIVSANPGHSGLPDNQFVTDLNSTVTASNFMWLTPNVCNDMHDCTVSTGDNYLSRLVPQVLNSTIFRTQGAALFITFDEPGTCSYTVCRVTGIWAGPSVKRNYASSVRYDHYSVPATLESIWNLPALTSHDNLAFAMDEFFLDHNSITSSPGPTIGWGGPGINSTVQYGGFGAGTAPLNWPDSKVLPGQKASDFELEAQQVSGLGYNLIRLSIAPACNRPNLSTIFGGYNATQLALALKIALYYNLWIDVDYHAYHDMQNSTIAACWLNFWKPIVQQFSNSYPKILWEPLNEPLIPPFDQTAVNVESSYYQLWINQARALGDTHSVIVQNLCSQICTLGNWTLAFPNVTDTQNKVYISIHRSFSYAYYWQTWDNATADSEALRFYNFELQGSMKTGWPVLVSEFWTGSQTNGTTTCPDLVQLGSAGYCKTQLEWVNKFVYYMDHNTPARIGWQGWTIGDWTDNYGCTILGALSPTGCPGKSTVPGWGYSGLTHLPLPSPITAPMMSAVATSVAITNRVVDPAFNALVTTTMTQVSMPSGRRGKPTLN
;
A
#
# COMPACT_ATOMS: atom_id res chain seq x y z
N MET A 1 -45.01 -25.26 -30.70
CA MET A 1 -44.84 -25.65 -29.28
C MET A 1 -44.40 -27.11 -29.23
N PRO A 2 -43.58 -27.56 -28.25
CA PRO A 2 -42.31 -26.97 -27.81
C PRO A 2 -41.23 -28.03 -27.39
N ARG A 3 -40.10 -27.55 -26.82
CA ARG A 3 -39.26 -28.17 -25.75
C ARG A 3 -38.28 -29.33 -26.15
N VAL A 4 -37.06 -29.52 -25.59
CA VAL A 4 -36.20 -28.86 -24.58
C VAL A 4 -34.86 -29.65 -24.43
N ARG A 5 -33.72 -28.95 -24.23
CA ARG A 5 -32.47 -29.21 -23.41
C ARG A 5 -31.69 -30.57 -23.56
N PHE A 6 -30.43 -30.82 -23.12
CA PHE A 6 -29.41 -30.19 -22.23
C PHE A 6 -28.01 -30.81 -22.55
N PHE A 7 -26.94 -29.97 -22.55
CA PHE A 7 -25.54 -30.14 -22.10
C PHE A 7 -24.67 -31.39 -22.39
N VAL A 8 -23.43 -31.14 -22.87
CA VAL A 8 -22.27 -32.05 -22.77
C VAL A 8 -21.01 -31.29 -22.31
N ARG A 9 -20.26 -31.96 -21.44
CA ARG A 9 -18.98 -31.66 -20.78
C ARG A 9 -17.80 -31.50 -21.76
N ALA A 10 -16.72 -30.82 -21.37
CA ALA A 10 -15.34 -31.30 -21.60
C ALA A 10 -14.28 -30.53 -20.81
N LEU A 11 -13.36 -31.29 -20.21
CA LEU A 11 -12.15 -30.91 -19.48
C LEU A 11 -10.93 -30.75 -20.43
N ALA A 12 -10.00 -29.89 -20.00
CA ALA A 12 -8.53 -29.99 -19.96
C ALA A 12 -7.69 -30.67 -21.09
N ALA A 13 -6.63 -29.93 -21.46
CA ALA A 13 -5.27 -30.32 -21.89
C ALA A 13 -5.02 -30.78 -23.35
N LEU A 14 -4.22 -29.99 -24.10
CA LEU A 14 -2.88 -30.40 -24.59
C LEU A 14 -2.13 -29.25 -25.30
N SER A 15 -0.85 -29.10 -24.95
CA SER A 15 0.18 -28.28 -25.60
C SER A 15 0.88 -29.05 -26.73
N VAL A 16 1.50 -28.35 -27.72
CA VAL A 16 2.87 -28.55 -28.27
C VAL A 16 3.01 -28.17 -29.79
N LEU A 17 3.97 -27.25 -30.02
CA LEU A 17 4.84 -26.97 -31.20
C LEU A 17 4.28 -26.40 -32.54
N LEU A 18 4.81 -25.23 -32.96
CA LEU A 18 5.84 -25.16 -34.01
C LEU A 18 6.57 -23.81 -34.04
N ILE A 19 7.90 -23.88 -34.11
CA ILE A 19 8.87 -22.81 -34.36
C ILE A 19 9.01 -22.64 -35.88
N THR A 20 8.95 -21.41 -36.41
CA THR A 20 9.68 -21.01 -37.62
C THR A 20 10.10 -19.54 -37.60
N LEU A 21 11.36 -19.37 -37.94
CA LEU A 21 12.19 -18.16 -38.01
C LEU A 21 11.94 -17.44 -39.34
N VAL A 22 11.72 -16.11 -39.34
CA VAL A 22 12.06 -15.26 -40.50
C VAL A 22 12.61 -13.91 -40.00
N THR A 23 13.89 -13.73 -40.27
CA THR A 23 14.65 -12.47 -40.20
C THR A 23 14.27 -11.58 -41.39
N SER A 24 14.13 -10.27 -41.18
CA SER A 24 14.39 -9.23 -42.20
C SER A 24 14.47 -7.85 -41.56
N SER A 25 15.66 -7.29 -41.64
CA SER A 25 16.07 -5.96 -41.18
C SER A 25 15.44 -4.83 -42.01
N ALA A 26 14.99 -3.76 -41.35
CA ALA A 26 14.86 -2.44 -41.98
C ALA A 26 15.44 -1.39 -41.04
N VAL A 27 16.62 -0.89 -41.42
CA VAL A 27 17.32 0.23 -40.79
C VAL A 27 16.62 1.52 -41.24
N ALA A 28 16.08 2.30 -40.31
CA ALA A 28 15.65 3.68 -40.55
C ALA A 28 16.38 4.57 -39.54
N GLY A 29 17.12 5.56 -40.06
CA GLY A 29 18.15 6.31 -39.36
C GLY A 29 17.67 7.16 -38.19
N ASN A 30 18.41 7.08 -37.09
CA ASN A 30 18.37 8.00 -35.97
C ASN A 30 18.94 9.36 -36.39
N THR A 31 18.12 10.41 -36.33
CA THR A 31 18.62 11.77 -36.11
C THR A 31 18.13 12.22 -34.73
N PRO A 32 19.00 12.29 -33.71
CA PRO A 32 18.59 12.83 -32.42
C PRO A 32 18.43 14.35 -32.53
N LEU A 33 17.20 14.82 -32.39
CA LEU A 33 16.91 16.23 -32.12
C LEU A 33 17.37 16.53 -30.69
N ASN A 34 18.49 17.26 -30.55
CA ASN A 34 18.93 17.82 -29.27
C ASN A 34 17.98 18.95 -28.86
N ILE A 35 16.96 18.60 -28.08
CA ILE A 35 16.19 19.56 -27.29
C ILE A 35 16.83 19.58 -25.90
N THR A 36 17.63 20.62 -25.62
CA THR A 36 18.05 20.94 -24.25
C THR A 36 16.82 21.39 -23.46
N ASN A 37 16.16 20.41 -22.84
CA ASN A 37 15.11 20.67 -21.88
C ASN A 37 15.80 21.00 -20.55
N THR A 38 16.00 22.28 -20.25
CA THR A 38 16.28 22.73 -18.88
C THR A 38 14.99 22.56 -18.07
N ALA A 39 14.65 21.31 -17.77
CA ALA A 39 13.78 20.99 -16.66
C ALA A 39 14.59 21.33 -15.40
N THR A 40 14.18 22.37 -14.69
CA THR A 40 14.47 22.47 -13.26
C THR A 40 13.86 21.23 -12.62
N VAL A 41 14.66 20.18 -12.46
CA VAL A 41 14.39 19.06 -11.56
C VAL A 41 14.25 19.70 -10.18
N ARG A 42 13.02 19.96 -9.76
CA ARG A 42 12.74 20.09 -8.34
C ARG A 42 12.97 18.68 -7.81
N ALA A 43 14.15 18.44 -7.24
CA ALA A 43 14.45 17.20 -6.55
C ALA A 43 13.27 16.93 -5.60
N SER A 44 12.60 15.80 -5.79
CA SER A 44 11.89 15.17 -4.68
C SER A 44 12.88 15.15 -3.52
N ALA A 45 12.58 15.74 -2.38
CA ALA A 45 13.54 15.89 -1.28
C ALA A 45 13.80 14.53 -0.62
N THR A 46 14.51 13.66 -1.34
CA THR A 46 15.01 12.39 -0.85
C THR A 46 16.06 12.67 0.22
N LEU A 47 15.95 11.98 1.36
CA LEU A 47 16.97 12.04 2.41
C LEU A 47 18.33 11.74 1.80
N SER A 48 19.22 12.73 1.84
CA SER A 48 20.56 12.66 1.26
C SER A 48 21.61 12.26 2.29
N TYR A 49 21.30 12.46 3.58
CA TYR A 49 22.18 12.18 4.71
C TYR A 49 21.45 11.39 5.79
N ILE A 50 22.04 10.28 6.22
CA ILE A 50 21.55 9.50 7.36
C ILE A 50 22.66 9.37 8.39
N VAL A 51 22.34 9.76 9.62
CA VAL A 51 23.17 9.56 10.80
C VAL A 51 22.59 8.43 11.63
N VAL A 52 23.41 7.46 12.02
CA VAL A 52 23.03 6.40 12.97
C VAL A 52 23.91 6.54 14.21
N ILE A 53 23.30 6.60 15.39
CA ILE A 53 23.97 6.48 16.69
C ILE A 53 23.47 5.19 17.34
N VAL A 54 24.39 4.31 17.73
CA VAL A 54 24.06 3.09 18.47
C VAL A 54 24.56 3.19 19.90
N MET A 55 23.62 3.01 20.83
CA MET A 55 23.83 2.94 22.28
C MET A 55 23.77 1.45 22.70
N GLU A 56 24.12 1.15 23.95
CA GLU A 56 24.25 -0.24 24.42
C GLU A 56 23.21 -0.62 25.47
N ASN A 57 22.79 -1.89 25.47
CA ASN A 57 22.29 -2.66 26.62
C ASN A 57 21.21 -2.04 27.50
N HIS A 58 20.07 -1.64 26.94
CA HIS A 58 18.94 -1.16 27.74
C HIS A 58 17.58 -1.57 27.20
N PRO A 59 16.66 -2.07 28.06
CA PRO A 59 15.32 -2.40 27.61
C PRO A 59 14.52 -1.13 27.34
N PHE A 60 13.45 -1.25 26.55
CA PHE A 60 12.64 -0.11 26.14
C PHE A 60 11.98 0.60 27.33
N ASN A 61 11.35 -0.13 28.27
CA ASN A 61 10.57 0.47 29.35
C ASN A 61 11.34 0.53 30.68
N TYR A 62 11.36 1.69 31.32
CA TYR A 62 11.68 1.82 32.73
C TYR A 62 10.57 1.20 33.59
N SER A 63 10.91 0.29 34.49
CA SER A 63 9.95 -0.34 35.40
C SER A 63 10.62 -0.86 36.68
N SER A 64 9.83 -1.30 37.66
CA SER A 64 10.37 -1.93 38.88
C SER A 64 11.22 -3.18 38.61
N SER A 65 11.05 -3.82 37.45
CA SER A 65 11.82 -4.99 37.02
C SER A 65 13.00 -4.63 36.10
N HIS A 66 13.01 -3.41 35.57
CA HIS A 66 14.00 -2.92 34.61
C HIS A 66 14.29 -1.44 34.91
N LEU A 67 15.10 -1.19 35.95
CA LEU A 67 15.43 0.17 36.43
C LEU A 67 16.38 0.92 35.47
N ASP A 68 16.96 0.19 34.54
CA ASP A 68 17.84 0.65 33.48
C ASP A 68 17.05 1.01 32.21
N GLY A 69 15.83 0.50 32.01
CA GLY A 69 15.07 0.76 30.77
C GLY A 69 14.88 2.25 30.45
N ILE A 70 14.80 2.62 29.17
CA ILE A 70 15.00 4.01 28.70
C ILE A 70 13.74 4.88 28.76
N ILE A 71 12.65 4.43 28.14
CA ILE A 71 11.40 5.20 28.05
C ILE A 71 10.72 5.19 29.43
N GLY A 72 10.47 6.39 29.95
CA GLY A 72 9.96 6.63 31.31
C GLY A 72 11.04 6.76 32.38
N ASN A 73 12.34 6.61 32.05
CA ASN A 73 13.41 6.65 33.04
C ASN A 73 13.69 8.09 33.53
N PRO A 74 13.66 8.38 34.84
CA PRO A 74 14.08 9.69 35.36
C PRO A 74 15.55 10.02 35.11
N GLY A 75 16.39 9.01 34.84
CA GLY A 75 17.78 9.16 34.44
C GLY A 75 17.99 9.45 32.95
N ALA A 76 16.95 9.37 32.11
CA ALA A 76 17.03 9.64 30.66
C ALA A 76 16.14 10.81 30.19
N PRO A 77 16.12 11.98 30.87
CA PRO A 77 15.20 13.05 30.54
C PRO A 77 15.37 13.61 29.12
N PHE A 78 16.60 13.66 28.58
CA PHE A 78 16.83 14.14 27.23
C PHE A 78 16.30 13.17 26.17
N ILE A 79 16.62 11.88 26.28
CA ILE A 79 16.16 10.86 25.33
C ILE A 79 14.63 10.78 25.33
N ASN A 80 13.99 10.81 26.51
CA ASN A 80 12.54 10.84 26.61
C ASN A 80 11.93 12.08 25.96
N LYS A 81 12.56 13.26 26.13
CA LYS A 81 12.14 14.48 25.45
C LYS A 81 12.34 14.40 23.94
N LEU A 82 13.39 13.75 23.46
CA LEU A 82 13.63 13.54 22.04
C LEU A 82 12.55 12.64 21.43
N ALA A 83 12.25 11.51 22.08
CA ALA A 83 11.19 10.57 21.69
C ALA A 83 9.82 11.25 21.61
N LEU A 84 9.50 12.12 22.58
CA LEU A 84 8.24 12.85 22.61
C LEU A 84 8.14 13.89 21.49
N ASN A 85 9.22 14.61 21.18
CA ASN A 85 9.19 15.71 20.21
C ASN A 85 9.29 15.24 18.75
N TYR A 86 9.89 14.08 18.51
CA TYR A 86 10.10 13.51 17.18
C TYR A 86 9.34 12.21 17.01
N SER A 87 10.02 11.16 16.58
CA SER A 87 9.45 9.92 16.08
C SER A 87 9.98 8.74 16.88
N LEU A 88 9.11 8.07 17.62
CA LEU A 88 9.46 6.90 18.44
C LEU A 88 8.97 5.60 17.78
N SER A 89 9.87 4.64 17.58
CA SER A 89 9.46 3.26 17.32
C SER A 89 9.11 2.60 18.64
N ASN A 90 7.81 2.45 18.90
CA ASN A 90 7.29 1.79 20.11
C ASN A 90 7.28 0.25 19.95
N ASN A 91 7.86 -0.32 18.90
CA ASN A 91 7.91 -1.78 18.72
C ASN A 91 9.19 -2.22 17.99
N TYR A 92 10.33 -1.68 18.44
CA TYR A 92 11.67 -1.99 17.91
C TYR A 92 12.39 -3.06 18.75
N TRP A 93 13.05 -4.01 18.10
CA TRP A 93 13.62 -5.19 18.75
C TRP A 93 15.06 -5.47 18.33
N ALA A 94 15.86 -5.91 19.29
CA ALA A 94 17.12 -6.58 19.01
C ALA A 94 16.87 -8.00 18.50
N LEU A 95 17.90 -8.60 17.89
CA LEU A 95 17.78 -9.90 17.21
C LEU A 95 18.47 -11.04 17.95
N THR A 96 19.39 -10.73 18.85
CA THR A 96 20.12 -11.70 19.67
C THR A 96 20.61 -11.05 20.95
N ASN A 97 21.19 -11.86 21.84
CA ASN A 97 22.11 -11.38 22.87
C ASN A 97 23.56 -11.35 22.30
N GLY A 98 24.39 -10.44 22.79
CA GLY A 98 25.74 -10.16 22.34
C GLY A 98 25.82 -9.02 21.31
N SER A 99 26.41 -7.89 21.71
CA SER A 99 26.50 -6.67 20.90
C SER A 99 27.00 -6.91 19.48
N ILE A 100 28.17 -7.54 19.31
CA ILE A 100 28.78 -7.69 17.97
C ILE A 100 27.81 -8.27 16.93
N ALA A 101 26.98 -9.25 17.30
CA ALA A 101 26.04 -9.84 16.37
C ALA A 101 24.87 -8.89 16.01
N ASN A 102 24.40 -8.08 16.96
CA ASN A 102 23.41 -7.03 16.69
C ASN A 102 24.01 -5.91 15.80
N TYR A 103 25.28 -5.51 16.01
CA TYR A 103 25.96 -4.57 15.10
C TYR A 103 26.12 -5.15 13.69
N MET A 104 26.47 -6.43 13.56
CA MET A 104 26.53 -7.10 12.25
C MET A 104 25.14 -7.16 11.59
N ALA A 105 24.06 -7.32 12.36
CA ALA A 105 22.71 -7.26 11.81
C ALA A 105 22.37 -5.85 11.28
N LEU A 106 22.75 -4.80 12.02
CA LEU A 106 22.56 -3.41 11.63
C LEU A 106 23.33 -3.03 10.34
N THR A 107 24.47 -3.65 10.06
CA THR A 107 25.34 -3.29 8.92
C THR A 107 25.37 -4.31 7.78
N SER A 108 24.98 -5.57 8.01
CA SER A 108 24.98 -6.62 6.98
C SER A 108 23.68 -7.42 6.85
N ALA A 109 22.64 -7.06 7.61
CA ALA A 109 21.40 -7.83 7.69
C ALA A 109 21.63 -9.32 8.02
N ASN A 110 22.68 -9.61 8.79
CA ASN A 110 23.10 -10.96 9.13
C ASN A 110 23.64 -11.00 10.56
N LEU A 111 23.23 -12.02 11.31
CA LEU A 111 23.68 -12.32 12.67
C LEU A 111 25.06 -13.01 12.67
N THR A 112 25.98 -12.48 11.87
CA THR A 112 27.38 -12.93 11.85
C THR A 112 27.93 -12.82 13.27
N PHE A 113 28.48 -13.92 13.79
CA PHE A 113 29.04 -14.04 15.15
C PHE A 113 28.04 -14.21 16.31
N ALA A 114 26.76 -14.49 16.07
CA ALA A 114 25.77 -14.72 17.14
C ALA A 114 26.12 -15.81 18.16
N ASN A 115 27.04 -16.73 17.82
CA ASN A 115 27.51 -17.79 18.71
C ASN A 115 29.02 -17.72 19.00
N SER A 116 29.66 -16.55 18.88
CA SER A 116 31.09 -16.39 19.14
C SER A 116 31.39 -15.22 20.08
N ASN A 117 32.54 -15.29 20.75
CA ASN A 117 33.01 -14.26 21.69
C ASN A 117 34.00 -13.31 21.00
N CYS A 118 33.66 -12.83 19.81
CA CYS A 118 34.54 -11.97 19.02
C CYS A 118 34.74 -10.59 19.67
N MET A 119 35.86 -10.41 20.36
CA MET A 119 36.19 -9.16 21.04
C MET A 119 36.96 -8.17 20.16
N VAL A 120 37.86 -8.69 19.31
CA VAL A 120 38.68 -7.93 18.37
C VAL A 120 38.78 -8.68 17.04
N PRO A 121 39.04 -7.97 15.92
CA PRO A 121 39.18 -8.64 14.63
C PRO A 121 40.34 -9.62 14.61
N SER A 122 40.09 -10.84 14.14
CA SER A 122 41.09 -11.90 13.97
C SER A 122 40.69 -12.83 12.83
N THR A 123 41.52 -13.81 12.47
CA THR A 123 41.21 -14.75 11.37
C THR A 123 39.86 -15.46 11.54
N ILE A 124 39.43 -15.74 12.78
CA ILE A 124 38.14 -16.39 13.09
C ILE A 124 37.03 -15.39 13.43
N CYS A 125 37.38 -14.13 13.65
CA CYS A 125 36.50 -13.02 13.94
C CYS A 125 36.70 -11.96 12.87
N SER A 126 36.48 -12.35 11.61
CA SER A 126 36.45 -11.48 10.46
C SER A 126 35.57 -12.12 9.40
N THR A 127 34.92 -11.31 8.58
CA THR A 127 34.07 -11.77 7.49
C THR A 127 34.30 -10.93 6.25
N ASP A 128 34.02 -11.47 5.08
CA ASP A 128 33.94 -10.78 3.80
C ASP A 128 32.47 -10.67 3.32
N SER A 129 31.51 -10.84 4.24
CA SER A 129 30.09 -10.70 3.95
C SER A 129 29.78 -9.32 3.40
N LEU A 130 28.93 -9.29 2.37
CA LEU A 130 28.37 -8.06 1.82
C LEU A 130 27.72 -7.23 2.92
N ASN A 131 28.00 -5.94 2.94
CA ASN A 131 27.49 -5.03 3.96
C ASN A 131 27.00 -3.72 3.35
N ILE A 132 26.33 -2.90 4.16
CA ILE A 132 25.65 -1.69 3.69
C ILE A 132 26.60 -0.67 3.06
N VAL A 133 27.88 -0.63 3.48
CA VAL A 133 28.89 0.24 2.88
C VAL A 133 29.13 -0.10 1.42
N ASP A 134 29.10 -1.39 1.06
CA ASP A 134 29.23 -1.82 -0.34
C ASP A 134 28.11 -1.25 -1.20
N ARG A 135 26.88 -1.29 -0.70
CA ARG A 135 25.70 -0.75 -1.40
C ARG A 135 25.75 0.77 -1.51
N ILE A 136 26.12 1.45 -0.43
CA ILE A 136 26.26 2.90 -0.40
C ILE A 136 27.30 3.37 -1.43
N GLN A 137 28.51 2.78 -1.40
CA GLN A 137 29.57 3.16 -2.33
C GLN A 137 29.24 2.80 -3.78
N ALA A 138 28.62 1.63 -4.02
CA ALA A 138 28.18 1.25 -5.37
C ALA A 138 27.13 2.24 -5.96
N SER A 139 26.37 2.92 -5.11
CA SER A 139 25.41 3.97 -5.52
C SER A 139 26.06 5.34 -5.78
N GLY A 140 27.38 5.47 -5.62
CA GLY A 140 28.10 6.74 -5.73
C GLY A 140 28.02 7.63 -4.49
N ARG A 141 27.53 7.10 -3.36
CA ARG A 141 27.44 7.80 -2.08
C ARG A 141 28.65 7.52 -1.21
N THR A 142 28.89 8.42 -0.26
CA THR A 142 30.01 8.34 0.68
C THR A 142 29.55 7.85 2.05
N TRP A 143 30.47 7.27 2.81
CA TRP A 143 30.21 6.79 4.16
C TRP A 143 31.37 7.18 5.08
N LYS A 144 31.13 7.28 6.39
CA LYS A 144 32.16 7.37 7.44
C LYS A 144 31.63 6.73 8.73
N ALA A 145 32.52 6.10 9.48
CA ALA A 145 32.21 5.56 10.79
C ALA A 145 33.08 6.24 11.85
N TYR A 146 32.43 6.91 12.80
CA TYR A 146 33.04 7.63 13.89
C TYR A 146 32.96 6.76 15.14
N MET A 147 34.11 6.54 15.76
CA MET A 147 34.23 5.68 16.94
C MET A 147 34.92 6.49 18.03
N GLU A 148 34.25 6.70 19.15
CA GLU A 148 34.86 7.43 20.28
C GLU A 148 36.02 6.60 20.86
N ASP A 149 37.11 7.29 21.22
CA ASP A 149 38.36 6.68 21.71
C ASP A 149 39.09 5.74 20.75
N TYR A 150 38.67 5.64 19.48
CA TYR A 150 39.38 4.84 18.48
C TYR A 150 40.68 5.52 18.03
N SER A 151 41.76 4.74 17.87
CA SER A 151 43.09 5.25 17.51
C SER A 151 43.46 5.11 16.03
N GLY A 152 42.57 4.53 15.21
CA GLY A 152 42.77 4.37 13.76
C GLY A 152 43.46 3.07 13.35
N GLY A 153 43.60 2.86 12.04
CA GLY A 153 44.40 1.76 11.47
C GLY A 153 43.70 0.40 11.30
N CYS A 154 42.40 0.32 11.57
CA CYS A 154 41.51 -0.84 11.37
C CYS A 154 41.92 -2.14 12.04
N ASN A 155 42.76 -2.04 13.06
CA ASN A 155 43.18 -3.17 13.89
C ASN A 155 42.22 -3.45 15.06
N GLY A 156 41.15 -2.64 15.20
CA GLY A 156 40.23 -2.75 16.34
C GLY A 156 40.88 -2.39 17.68
N VAL A 157 41.84 -1.46 17.68
CA VAL A 157 42.49 -0.95 18.91
C VAL A 157 42.10 0.50 19.14
N GLY A 158 42.02 0.90 20.41
CA GLY A 158 41.69 2.27 20.82
C GLY A 158 42.12 2.54 22.26
N GLY A 159 41.62 3.63 22.84
CA GLY A 159 41.79 4.00 24.23
C GLY A 159 41.08 3.03 25.19
N ALA A 160 41.20 3.28 26.49
CA ALA A 160 40.74 2.35 27.54
C ALA A 160 39.22 2.09 27.54
N LEU A 161 38.43 3.01 26.99
CA LEU A 161 36.97 2.89 26.92
C LEU A 161 36.47 2.48 25.52
N TYR A 162 37.37 2.25 24.56
CA TYR A 162 37.00 1.78 23.23
C TYR A 162 36.77 0.26 23.24
N ALA A 163 35.62 -0.17 22.71
CA ALA A 163 35.31 -1.58 22.51
C ALA A 163 35.19 -1.91 21.02
N ALA A 164 36.12 -2.72 20.49
CA ALA A 164 36.09 -3.09 19.08
C ALA A 164 34.80 -3.84 18.69
N ARG A 165 34.23 -4.65 19.59
CA ARG A 165 32.94 -5.34 19.39
C ARG A 165 31.74 -4.41 19.10
N HIS A 166 31.84 -3.09 19.36
CA HIS A 166 30.81 -2.09 19.01
C HIS A 166 31.15 -1.34 17.69
N ASN A 167 32.21 -1.78 16.98
CA ASN A 167 32.64 -1.26 15.69
C ASN A 167 32.60 -2.40 14.66
N PRO A 168 31.47 -2.62 13.96
CA PRO A 168 31.34 -3.72 13.01
C PRO A 168 32.32 -3.59 11.84
N PHE A 169 32.69 -2.35 11.48
CA PHE A 169 33.46 -2.05 10.28
C PHE A 169 34.88 -2.65 10.29
N VAL A 170 35.49 -2.83 11.47
CA VAL A 170 36.82 -3.45 11.59
C VAL A 170 36.80 -4.99 11.46
N PHE A 171 35.62 -5.61 11.50
CA PHE A 171 35.43 -7.06 11.29
C PHE A 171 35.23 -7.44 9.82
N TYR A 172 34.89 -6.47 8.95
CA TYR A 172 34.82 -6.68 7.50
C TYR A 172 36.22 -6.66 6.88
N SER A 173 36.63 -7.77 6.29
CA SER A 173 37.96 -7.95 5.71
C SER A 173 38.19 -7.07 4.48
N ASP A 174 37.14 -6.84 3.70
CA ASP A 174 37.13 -5.94 2.54
C ASP A 174 37.28 -4.47 2.92
N ILE A 175 36.85 -4.07 4.12
CA ILE A 175 37.10 -2.73 4.67
C ILE A 175 38.49 -2.67 5.30
N ARG A 176 38.81 -3.58 6.23
CA ARG A 176 40.08 -3.57 6.97
C ARG A 176 41.30 -3.67 6.06
N ASN A 177 41.25 -4.52 5.03
CA ASN A 177 42.38 -4.74 4.13
C ASN A 177 42.43 -3.74 2.97
N ASN A 178 41.51 -2.76 2.92
CA ASN A 178 41.48 -1.70 1.92
C ASN A 178 41.81 -0.36 2.59
N ALA A 179 42.99 0.19 2.30
CA ALA A 179 43.46 1.43 2.93
C ALA A 179 42.49 2.62 2.81
N SER A 180 41.78 2.74 1.68
CA SER A 180 40.80 3.82 1.46
C SER A 180 39.57 3.64 2.34
N ARG A 181 38.96 2.45 2.33
CA ARG A 181 37.79 2.16 3.18
C ARG A 181 38.15 2.20 4.66
N CYS A 182 39.33 1.70 5.00
CA CYS A 182 39.85 1.74 6.35
C CYS A 182 39.99 3.19 6.87
N SER A 183 40.41 4.13 6.01
CA SER A 183 40.53 5.54 6.39
C SER A 183 39.20 6.24 6.64
N ASP A 184 38.07 5.65 6.24
CA ASP A 184 36.71 6.14 6.53
C ASP A 184 36.23 5.74 7.95
N ILE A 185 36.97 4.87 8.66
CA ILE A 185 36.77 4.60 10.09
C ILE A 185 37.68 5.54 10.88
N VAL A 186 37.10 6.49 11.59
CA VAL A 186 37.81 7.60 12.22
C VAL A 186 37.53 7.70 13.71
N SER A 187 38.44 8.36 14.42
CA SER A 187 38.20 8.77 15.80
C SER A 187 37.10 9.85 15.82
N ALA A 188 36.08 9.68 16.67
CA ALA A 188 35.00 10.65 16.79
C ALA A 188 35.46 11.96 17.47
N ASN A 189 36.47 11.88 18.35
CA ASN A 189 37.03 13.00 19.11
C ASN A 189 38.57 12.92 19.23
N PRO A 190 39.32 13.10 18.12
CA PRO A 190 40.77 13.06 18.17
C PRO A 190 41.32 14.15 19.09
N GLY A 191 42.03 13.74 20.15
CA GLY A 191 42.66 14.65 21.11
C GLY A 191 41.76 15.13 22.26
N HIS A 192 40.54 14.59 22.39
CA HIS A 192 39.69 14.69 23.60
C HIS A 192 39.46 16.11 24.12
N SER A 193 39.25 17.09 23.22
CA SER A 193 39.10 18.49 23.61
C SER A 193 37.84 19.13 23.02
N GLY A 194 37.16 19.95 23.83
CA GLY A 194 35.95 20.68 23.41
C GLY A 194 34.65 19.89 23.63
N LEU A 195 33.76 19.92 22.63
CA LEU A 195 32.48 19.20 22.65
C LEU A 195 32.70 17.69 22.51
N PRO A 196 31.77 16.85 23.02
CA PRO A 196 31.78 15.42 22.70
C PRO A 196 31.76 15.22 21.19
N ASP A 197 32.61 14.30 20.70
CA ASP A 197 32.73 13.94 19.28
C ASP A 197 32.87 15.12 18.33
N ASN A 198 33.77 16.03 18.69
CA ASN A 198 34.03 17.28 17.96
C ASN A 198 34.33 17.09 16.47
N GLN A 199 35.01 16.00 16.06
CA GLN A 199 35.32 15.72 14.66
C GLN A 199 34.07 15.33 13.90
N PHE A 200 33.22 14.49 14.51
CA PHE A 200 31.93 14.11 13.94
C PHE A 200 31.03 15.34 13.73
N VAL A 201 30.94 16.22 14.73
CA VAL A 201 30.17 17.48 14.62
C VAL A 201 30.81 18.45 13.61
N THR A 202 32.13 18.49 13.51
CA THR A 202 32.84 19.32 12.52
C THR A 202 32.49 18.88 11.10
N ASP A 203 32.52 17.57 10.83
CA ASP A 203 32.22 17.03 9.51
C ASP A 203 30.76 17.33 9.12
N LEU A 204 29.82 17.20 10.05
CA LEU A 204 28.40 17.56 9.88
C LEU A 204 28.15 19.06 9.60
N ASN A 205 29.09 19.94 9.90
CA ASN A 205 28.96 21.38 9.64
C ASN A 205 29.43 21.81 8.24
N SER A 206 29.79 20.86 7.37
CA SER A 206 30.21 21.16 5.99
C SER A 206 29.77 20.08 5.01
N THR A 207 29.20 20.50 3.87
CA THR A 207 28.82 19.60 2.76
C THR A 207 30.01 19.00 2.02
N VAL A 208 31.24 19.45 2.32
CA VAL A 208 32.48 18.92 1.74
C VAL A 208 33.04 17.77 2.58
N THR A 209 32.84 17.81 3.90
CA THR A 209 33.43 16.88 4.87
C THR A 209 32.46 15.80 5.31
N ALA A 210 31.16 16.10 5.32
CA ALA A 210 30.10 15.15 5.66
C ALA A 210 29.97 14.04 4.60
N SER A 211 29.87 12.80 5.06
CA SER A 211 29.51 11.66 4.22
C SER A 211 28.00 11.46 4.19
N ASN A 212 27.44 10.85 3.13
CA ASN A 212 26.00 10.57 3.04
C ASN A 212 25.52 9.65 4.17
N PHE A 213 26.28 8.60 4.46
CA PHE A 213 26.04 7.74 5.62
C PHE A 213 27.08 8.02 6.70
N MET A 214 26.63 8.33 7.91
CA MET A 214 27.51 8.56 9.04
C MET A 214 27.06 7.71 10.21
N TRP A 215 27.95 6.84 10.67
CA TRP A 215 27.74 6.00 11.83
C TRP A 215 28.52 6.55 13.02
N LEU A 216 27.93 6.60 14.21
CA LEU A 216 28.63 6.92 15.45
C LEU A 216 28.36 5.83 16.49
N THR A 217 29.44 5.28 17.04
CA THR A 217 29.40 4.50 18.28
C THR A 217 30.17 5.28 19.37
N PRO A 218 29.52 5.69 20.47
CA PRO A 218 30.21 6.25 21.63
C PRO A 218 31.10 5.22 22.34
N ASN A 219 31.92 5.64 23.29
CA ASN A 219 32.71 4.72 24.10
C ASN A 219 31.82 4.01 25.14
N VAL A 220 32.34 2.96 25.79
CA VAL A 220 31.54 2.10 26.71
C VAL A 220 30.93 2.83 27.90
N CYS A 221 31.32 4.07 28.18
CA CYS A 221 30.68 4.87 29.22
C CYS A 221 29.57 5.77 28.64
N ASN A 222 29.84 6.42 27.51
CA ASN A 222 28.88 7.31 26.86
C ASN A 222 27.74 6.56 26.16
N ASP A 223 27.98 5.33 25.69
CA ASP A 223 26.97 4.44 25.09
C ASP A 223 26.05 3.78 26.14
N MET A 224 26.34 4.00 27.43
CA MET A 224 25.66 3.45 28.61
C MET A 224 26.01 1.99 28.97
N HIS A 225 26.98 1.35 28.34
CA HIS A 225 27.31 -0.04 28.64
C HIS A 225 27.87 -0.23 30.06
N ASP A 226 28.90 0.53 30.42
CA ASP A 226 29.64 0.43 31.68
C ASP A 226 29.29 1.56 32.67
N CYS A 227 28.47 2.52 32.22
CA CYS A 227 28.08 3.70 32.98
C CYS A 227 26.56 3.86 33.04
N THR A 228 26.09 4.69 33.97
CA THR A 228 24.64 4.86 34.19
C THR A 228 23.92 5.45 32.98
N VAL A 229 22.62 5.16 32.87
CA VAL A 229 21.69 5.83 31.93
C VAL A 229 21.85 7.36 31.96
N SER A 230 22.03 7.95 33.14
CA SER A 230 22.23 9.41 33.26
C SER A 230 23.53 9.90 32.63
N THR A 231 24.58 9.08 32.62
CA THR A 231 25.84 9.43 31.96
C THR A 231 25.65 9.55 30.45
N GLY A 232 25.04 8.53 29.82
CA GLY A 232 24.79 8.56 28.38
C GLY A 232 23.73 9.61 27.98
N ASP A 233 22.71 9.86 28.82
CA ASP A 233 21.71 10.90 28.55
C ASP A 233 22.35 12.29 28.58
N ASN A 234 23.24 12.54 29.56
CA ASN A 234 24.03 13.78 29.63
C ASN A 234 24.95 13.93 28.41
N TYR A 235 25.56 12.85 27.94
CA TYR A 235 26.35 12.85 26.70
C TYR A 235 25.48 13.22 25.48
N LEU A 236 24.37 12.51 25.24
CA LEU A 236 23.47 12.79 24.11
C LEU A 236 22.83 14.18 24.19
N SER A 237 22.52 14.68 25.39
CA SER A 237 21.96 16.02 25.58
C SER A 237 22.88 17.15 25.11
N ARG A 238 24.19 16.90 25.06
CA ARG A 238 25.18 17.84 24.54
C ARG A 238 25.45 17.63 23.05
N LEU A 239 25.50 16.38 22.60
CA LEU A 239 25.83 16.03 21.21
C LEU A 239 24.65 16.24 20.25
N VAL A 240 23.49 15.64 20.53
CA VAL A 240 22.36 15.60 19.59
C VAL A 240 21.87 17.00 19.19
N PRO A 241 21.78 18.01 20.09
CA PRO A 241 21.47 19.37 19.65
C PRO A 241 22.47 19.96 18.65
N GLN A 242 23.75 19.61 18.74
CA GLN A 242 24.77 20.04 17.76
C GLN A 242 24.56 19.34 16.42
N VAL A 243 24.23 18.05 16.43
CA VAL A 243 23.89 17.29 15.21
C VAL A 243 22.67 17.91 14.52
N LEU A 244 21.57 18.12 15.25
CA LEU A 244 20.32 18.66 14.71
C LEU A 244 20.42 20.11 14.25
N ASN A 245 21.36 20.89 14.80
CA ASN A 245 21.62 22.28 14.41
C ASN A 245 22.78 22.42 13.39
N SER A 246 23.39 21.31 12.97
CA SER A 246 24.49 21.32 12.01
C SER A 246 24.08 21.82 10.63
N THR A 247 25.05 22.27 9.83
CA THR A 247 24.82 22.68 8.43
C THR A 247 24.07 21.61 7.64
N ILE A 248 24.47 20.34 7.76
CA ILE A 248 23.81 19.24 7.04
C ILE A 248 22.34 19.12 7.45
N PHE A 249 22.02 19.06 8.74
CA PHE A 249 20.64 18.91 9.18
C PHE A 249 19.77 20.12 8.84
N ARG A 250 20.33 21.33 8.84
CA ARG A 250 19.57 22.55 8.56
C ARG A 250 19.38 22.87 7.09
N THR A 251 20.27 22.38 6.22
CA THR A 251 20.31 22.79 4.80
C THR A 251 20.10 21.64 3.82
N GLN A 252 20.24 20.39 4.25
CA GLN A 252 20.09 19.20 3.42
C GLN A 252 18.95 18.32 3.94
N GLY A 253 18.50 17.35 3.13
CA GLY A 253 17.60 16.30 3.59
C GLY A 253 18.36 15.33 4.49
N ALA A 254 18.20 15.44 5.81
CA ALA A 254 18.94 14.63 6.78
C ALA A 254 18.06 14.09 7.91
N ALA A 255 18.39 12.88 8.36
CA ALA A 255 17.74 12.26 9.52
C ALA A 255 18.77 11.58 10.44
N LEU A 256 18.47 11.62 11.73
CA LEU A 256 19.22 10.97 12.80
C LEU A 256 18.39 9.79 13.32
N PHE A 257 18.99 8.60 13.34
CA PHE A 257 18.47 7.43 14.03
C PHE A 257 19.31 7.17 15.28
N ILE A 258 18.65 7.01 16.43
CA ILE A 258 19.28 6.56 17.68
C ILE A 258 18.62 5.25 18.06
N THR A 259 19.42 4.20 18.25
CA THR A 259 18.94 2.89 18.73
C THR A 259 19.84 2.33 19.82
N PHE A 260 19.36 1.29 20.49
CA PHE A 260 20.16 0.44 21.38
C PHE A 260 20.37 -0.92 20.72
N ASP A 261 21.53 -1.55 20.95
CA ASP A 261 21.90 -2.83 20.35
C ASP A 261 21.11 -4.02 20.92
N GLU A 262 20.86 -4.02 22.23
CA GLU A 262 20.14 -5.11 22.90
C GLU A 262 19.57 -4.66 24.26
N PRO A 263 18.64 -5.41 24.86
CA PRO A 263 18.02 -5.00 26.11
C PRO A 263 18.90 -5.20 27.36
N GLY A 264 19.95 -6.01 27.33
CA GLY A 264 20.86 -6.23 28.46
C GLY A 264 20.26 -6.99 29.66
N THR A 265 19.32 -6.38 30.41
CA THR A 265 18.76 -6.93 31.66
C THR A 265 17.58 -7.88 31.47
N CYS A 266 17.16 -8.12 30.24
CA CYS A 266 16.18 -9.15 29.88
C CYS A 266 16.47 -9.75 28.52
N SER A 267 15.85 -10.89 28.22
CA SER A 267 15.98 -11.54 26.92
C SER A 267 15.48 -10.64 25.79
N TYR A 268 16.21 -10.56 24.68
CA TYR A 268 15.77 -9.93 23.43
C TYR A 268 14.45 -10.50 22.87
N THR A 269 14.06 -11.70 23.28
CA THR A 269 12.74 -12.30 22.91
C THR A 269 11.58 -11.76 23.73
N VAL A 270 11.85 -11.08 24.84
CA VAL A 270 10.85 -10.54 25.78
C VAL A 270 10.84 -9.02 25.77
N CYS A 271 12.03 -8.42 25.70
CA CYS A 271 12.21 -6.99 25.80
C CYS A 271 12.55 -6.35 24.46
N ARG A 272 11.85 -5.26 24.20
CA ARG A 272 12.13 -4.30 23.13
C ARG A 272 13.35 -3.45 23.49
N VAL A 273 13.91 -2.81 22.47
CA VAL A 273 14.91 -1.75 22.62
C VAL A 273 14.37 -0.44 22.03
N THR A 274 14.98 0.68 22.37
CA THR A 274 14.52 2.00 21.92
C THR A 274 15.03 2.28 20.50
N GLY A 275 14.16 2.76 19.61
CA GLY A 275 14.53 3.32 18.31
C GLY A 275 13.85 4.67 18.08
N ILE A 276 14.64 5.72 17.86
CA ILE A 276 14.14 7.10 17.71
C ILE A 276 14.69 7.69 16.41
N TRP A 277 13.79 8.19 15.56
CA TRP A 277 14.15 9.08 14.46
C TRP A 277 13.99 10.53 14.90
N ALA A 278 14.94 11.39 14.54
CA ALA A 278 14.92 12.82 14.80
C ALA A 278 15.52 13.61 13.64
N GLY A 279 15.03 14.83 13.44
CA GLY A 279 15.55 15.75 12.43
C GLY A 279 14.47 16.50 11.66
N PRO A 280 14.86 17.49 10.84
CA PRO A 280 13.91 18.29 10.07
C PRO A 280 13.11 17.50 9.04
N SER A 281 13.65 16.40 8.53
CA SER A 281 12.98 15.50 7.59
C SER A 281 12.14 14.40 8.27
N VAL A 282 12.05 14.41 9.60
CA VAL A 282 11.36 13.39 10.41
C VAL A 282 10.04 13.95 10.97
N LYS A 283 9.00 13.13 11.04
CA LYS A 283 7.73 13.45 11.71
C LYS A 283 7.97 13.87 13.17
N ARG A 284 7.12 14.77 13.65
CA ARG A 284 7.12 15.24 15.04
C ARG A 284 5.95 14.68 15.80
N ASN A 285 6.15 14.43 17.10
CA ASN A 285 5.15 13.87 18.00
C ASN A 285 4.49 12.60 17.44
N TYR A 286 5.30 11.73 16.83
CA TYR A 286 4.83 10.53 16.15
C TYR A 286 5.36 9.29 16.86
N ALA A 287 4.54 8.25 16.93
CA ALA A 287 4.96 6.96 17.44
C ALA A 287 4.36 5.86 16.56
N SER A 288 5.18 4.86 16.24
CA SER A 288 4.75 3.68 15.48
C SER A 288 4.71 2.44 16.35
N SER A 289 3.71 1.60 16.11
CA SER A 289 3.60 0.24 16.67
C SER A 289 4.03 -0.86 15.69
N VAL A 290 4.47 -0.50 14.49
CA VAL A 290 5.01 -1.46 13.51
C VAL A 290 6.21 -2.20 14.11
N ARG A 291 6.24 -3.51 13.91
CA ARG A 291 7.34 -4.36 14.35
C ARG A 291 8.57 -4.06 13.49
N TYR A 292 9.57 -3.47 14.12
CA TYR A 292 10.87 -3.24 13.52
C TYR A 292 11.95 -4.00 14.31
N ASP A 293 13.06 -4.28 13.66
CA ASP A 293 14.25 -4.84 14.29
C ASP A 293 15.53 -4.32 13.62
N HIS A 294 16.69 -4.86 13.98
CA HIS A 294 17.95 -4.40 13.39
C HIS A 294 18.06 -4.60 11.89
N TYR A 295 17.34 -5.55 11.29
CA TYR A 295 17.29 -5.69 9.83
C TYR A 295 16.49 -4.56 9.17
N SER A 296 15.61 -3.89 9.91
CA SER A 296 14.90 -2.71 9.42
C SER A 296 15.82 -1.53 9.13
N VAL A 297 17.03 -1.47 9.70
CA VAL A 297 17.99 -0.37 9.43
C VAL A 297 18.56 -0.44 8.01
N PRO A 298 19.20 -1.54 7.56
CA PRO A 298 19.63 -1.67 6.17
C PRO A 298 18.45 -1.58 5.20
N ALA A 299 17.29 -2.19 5.51
CA ALA A 299 16.07 -2.07 4.68
C ALA A 299 15.62 -0.61 4.49
N THR A 300 15.75 0.23 5.52
CA THR A 300 15.44 1.66 5.44
C THR A 300 16.43 2.40 4.54
N LEU A 301 17.73 2.13 4.68
CA LEU A 301 18.76 2.75 3.84
C LEU A 301 18.61 2.34 2.36
N GLU A 302 18.25 1.08 2.13
CA GLU A 302 17.94 0.54 0.81
C GLU A 302 16.73 1.22 0.19
N SER A 303 15.65 1.39 0.96
CA SER A 303 14.47 2.11 0.50
C SER A 303 14.76 3.58 0.20
N ILE A 304 15.46 4.29 1.10
CA ILE A 304 15.82 5.72 0.95
C ILE A 304 16.70 5.99 -0.25
N TRP A 305 17.68 5.12 -0.51
CA TRP A 305 18.68 5.35 -1.56
C TRP A 305 18.53 4.46 -2.79
N ASN A 306 17.44 3.68 -2.85
CA ASN A 306 17.15 2.70 -3.88
C ASN A 306 18.34 1.73 -4.07
N LEU A 307 18.80 1.16 -2.96
CA LEU A 307 19.89 0.19 -2.94
C LEU A 307 19.33 -1.24 -3.00
N PRO A 308 20.04 -2.20 -3.62
CA PRO A 308 19.65 -3.60 -3.54
C PRO A 308 19.85 -4.17 -2.12
N ALA A 309 18.94 -5.04 -1.69
CA ALA A 309 19.05 -5.77 -0.42
C ALA A 309 20.39 -6.52 -0.26
N LEU A 310 20.91 -6.59 0.96
CA LEU A 310 22.12 -7.34 1.32
C LEU A 310 21.84 -8.84 1.39
N THR A 311 20.71 -9.22 1.98
CA THR A 311 20.30 -10.61 2.23
C THR A 311 18.79 -10.81 1.99
N SER A 312 18.27 -11.98 2.35
CA SER A 312 16.81 -12.19 2.43
C SER A 312 16.16 -11.59 3.67
N HIS A 313 16.93 -11.27 4.72
CA HIS A 313 16.37 -10.81 5.99
C HIS A 313 15.89 -9.34 5.91
N ASP A 314 16.75 -8.45 5.43
CA ASP A 314 16.45 -7.05 5.12
C ASP A 314 15.44 -6.92 3.97
N ASN A 315 15.49 -7.79 2.96
CA ASN A 315 14.47 -7.82 1.90
C ASN A 315 13.05 -8.14 2.42
N LEU A 316 12.94 -8.77 3.60
CA LEU A 316 11.66 -9.08 4.25
C LEU A 316 11.38 -8.18 5.47
N ALA A 317 12.35 -7.39 5.91
CA ALA A 317 12.20 -6.47 7.02
C ALA A 317 11.43 -5.23 6.56
N PHE A 318 10.57 -4.69 7.44
CA PHE A 318 9.90 -3.43 7.15
C PHE A 318 10.90 -2.28 7.19
N ALA A 319 10.96 -1.48 6.12
CA ALA A 319 11.65 -0.20 6.12
C ALA A 319 10.90 0.80 7.03
N MET A 320 11.66 1.68 7.69
CA MET A 320 11.18 2.71 8.61
C MET A 320 10.80 4.00 7.87
N ASP A 321 10.29 3.89 6.65
CA ASP A 321 9.99 5.03 5.78
C ASP A 321 8.90 5.93 6.36
N GLU A 322 7.98 5.34 7.14
CA GLU A 322 6.86 6.04 7.73
C GLU A 322 7.26 7.12 8.75
N PHE A 323 8.50 7.15 9.22
CA PHE A 323 8.95 8.15 10.17
C PHE A 323 9.31 9.48 9.50
N PHE A 324 9.40 9.55 8.17
CA PHE A 324 9.85 10.74 7.44
C PHE A 324 8.68 11.58 6.89
N LEU A 325 8.92 12.88 6.70
CA LEU A 325 7.91 13.82 6.21
C LEU A 325 7.61 13.65 4.71
N ASP A 326 8.63 13.29 3.92
CA ASP A 326 8.60 13.27 2.45
C ASP A 326 9.16 11.98 1.82
N HIS A 327 9.57 10.98 2.62
CA HIS A 327 9.87 9.65 2.08
C HIS A 327 8.55 8.92 1.90
N ASN A 328 8.08 8.87 0.65
CA ASN A 328 6.74 8.44 0.25
C ASN A 328 5.67 8.95 1.22
N SER A 329 5.50 10.27 1.24
CA SER A 329 4.17 10.82 1.48
C SER A 329 3.22 10.00 0.61
N ILE A 330 2.43 9.12 1.22
CA ILE A 330 1.26 8.53 0.62
C ILE A 330 0.45 9.75 0.18
N THR A 331 0.63 10.09 -1.09
CA THR A 331 0.18 11.34 -1.66
C THR A 331 -1.31 11.34 -1.57
N SER A 332 -1.85 12.21 -0.71
CA SER A 332 -3.26 12.57 -0.68
C SER A 332 -4.18 11.43 -1.09
N SER A 333 -4.04 10.26 -0.44
CA SER A 333 -5.08 9.24 -0.56
C SER A 333 -6.32 9.91 0.04
N PRO A 334 -7.47 9.97 -0.64
CA PRO A 334 -8.74 10.46 -0.11
C PRO A 334 -9.23 9.78 1.17
N GLY A 335 -8.49 9.88 2.28
CA GLY A 335 -8.69 9.05 3.45
C GLY A 335 -8.72 7.55 3.11
N PRO A 336 -9.10 6.70 4.07
CA PRO A 336 -9.46 5.33 3.75
C PRO A 336 -10.74 5.29 2.90
N THR A 337 -10.65 4.70 1.71
CA THR A 337 -11.79 4.42 0.83
C THR A 337 -12.16 2.95 0.94
N ILE A 338 -13.26 2.65 1.61
CA ILE A 338 -13.77 1.29 1.77
C ILE A 338 -15.20 1.19 1.30
N GLY A 339 -15.55 0.08 0.66
CA GLY A 339 -16.92 -0.09 0.23
C GLY A 339 -17.17 -1.31 -0.61
N TRP A 340 -18.14 -1.19 -1.52
CA TRP A 340 -18.75 -2.33 -2.18
C TRP A 340 -19.30 -1.96 -3.55
N GLY A 341 -19.30 -2.88 -4.49
CA GLY A 341 -19.98 -2.63 -5.76
C GLY A 341 -19.86 -3.77 -6.75
N GLY A 342 -19.88 -3.40 -8.03
CA GLY A 342 -19.93 -4.31 -9.17
C GLY A 342 -21.30 -4.52 -9.85
N PRO A 343 -22.38 -3.76 -9.59
CA PRO A 343 -23.52 -3.79 -10.50
C PRO A 343 -23.19 -3.09 -11.82
N GLY A 344 -23.88 -3.51 -12.87
CA GLY A 344 -23.78 -2.90 -14.18
C GLY A 344 -24.31 -1.47 -14.25
N ILE A 345 -23.86 -0.68 -15.21
CA ILE A 345 -24.39 0.66 -15.50
C ILE A 345 -25.90 0.66 -15.80
N ASN A 346 -26.45 -0.45 -16.29
CA ASN A 346 -27.88 -0.66 -16.47
C ASN A 346 -28.68 -0.59 -15.14
N SER A 347 -28.07 -0.93 -14.00
CA SER A 347 -28.70 -0.89 -12.66
C SER A 347 -29.11 0.51 -12.20
N THR A 348 -28.61 1.56 -12.87
CA THR A 348 -29.00 2.96 -12.62
C THR A 348 -30.42 3.27 -13.04
N VAL A 349 -31.01 2.47 -13.92
CA VAL A 349 -32.40 2.62 -14.39
C VAL A 349 -33.22 1.33 -14.28
N GLN A 350 -32.60 0.25 -13.81
CA GLN A 350 -33.24 -1.04 -13.59
C GLN A 350 -33.94 -1.07 -12.23
N TYR A 351 -34.98 -1.90 -12.16
CA TYR A 351 -35.78 -2.13 -10.96
C TYR A 351 -36.04 -3.62 -10.79
N GLY A 352 -36.03 -4.08 -9.55
CA GLY A 352 -36.50 -5.42 -9.20
C GLY A 352 -35.50 -6.53 -9.49
N GLY A 353 -34.24 -6.19 -9.80
CA GLY A 353 -33.23 -7.19 -10.12
C GLY A 353 -33.18 -7.61 -11.60
N PHE A 354 -32.16 -8.38 -11.92
CA PHE A 354 -31.83 -8.72 -13.30
C PHE A 354 -32.92 -9.58 -13.98
N GLY A 355 -33.52 -9.04 -15.04
CA GLY A 355 -34.60 -9.70 -15.80
C GLY A 355 -36.02 -9.43 -15.29
N ALA A 356 -36.21 -8.64 -14.22
CA ALA A 356 -37.54 -8.33 -13.69
C ALA A 356 -38.34 -7.34 -14.56
N GLY A 357 -37.66 -6.49 -15.34
CA GLY A 357 -38.24 -5.61 -16.39
C GLY A 357 -39.33 -4.62 -15.94
N THR A 358 -39.78 -4.70 -14.69
CA THR A 358 -40.87 -3.93 -14.09
C THR A 358 -40.66 -3.90 -12.57
N ALA A 359 -40.74 -2.70 -11.99
CA ALA A 359 -40.66 -2.55 -10.54
C ALA A 359 -41.83 -3.29 -9.86
N PRO A 360 -41.59 -4.06 -8.78
CA PRO A 360 -42.65 -4.58 -7.93
C PRO A 360 -43.62 -3.47 -7.50
N LEU A 361 -44.89 -3.82 -7.28
CA LEU A 361 -45.96 -2.90 -6.85
C LEU A 361 -45.60 -2.06 -5.61
N ASN A 362 -44.62 -2.51 -4.80
CA ASN A 362 -44.16 -1.86 -3.57
C ASN A 362 -42.68 -1.42 -3.61
N TRP A 363 -42.11 -1.17 -4.79
CA TRP A 363 -40.73 -0.69 -4.87
C TRP A 363 -40.58 0.69 -4.20
N PRO A 364 -39.50 0.93 -3.43
CA PRO A 364 -39.32 2.18 -2.70
C PRO A 364 -39.15 3.38 -3.65
N ASP A 365 -39.58 4.55 -3.19
CA ASP A 365 -39.36 5.82 -3.88
C ASP A 365 -37.88 6.21 -3.82
N SER A 366 -37.40 6.84 -4.89
CA SER A 366 -36.05 7.37 -4.96
C SER A 366 -35.89 8.56 -4.03
N LYS A 367 -34.78 8.58 -3.28
CA LYS A 367 -34.34 9.73 -2.49
C LYS A 367 -33.57 10.73 -3.34
N VAL A 368 -33.04 10.29 -4.49
CA VAL A 368 -32.20 11.09 -5.41
C VAL A 368 -33.00 11.73 -6.54
N LEU A 369 -34.06 11.07 -7.01
CA LEU A 369 -34.92 11.46 -8.13
C LEU A 369 -36.38 11.62 -7.68
N PRO A 370 -36.82 12.84 -7.35
CA PRO A 370 -38.19 13.09 -6.90
C PRO A 370 -39.25 12.57 -7.88
N GLY A 371 -40.23 11.84 -7.35
CA GLY A 371 -41.35 11.27 -8.13
C GLY A 371 -41.01 10.00 -8.90
N GLN A 372 -39.79 9.47 -8.77
CA GLN A 372 -39.37 8.19 -9.37
C GLN A 372 -39.18 7.12 -8.30
N LYS A 373 -39.09 5.87 -8.75
CA LYS A 373 -38.70 4.73 -7.92
C LYS A 373 -37.18 4.67 -7.81
N ALA A 374 -36.66 4.19 -6.68
CA ALA A 374 -35.22 4.01 -6.49
C ALA A 374 -34.72 2.95 -7.47
N SER A 375 -33.61 3.20 -8.18
CA SER A 375 -33.02 2.17 -9.02
C SER A 375 -32.29 1.12 -8.19
N ASP A 376 -31.97 -0.01 -8.82
CA ASP A 376 -31.14 -1.07 -8.22
C ASP A 376 -29.80 -0.51 -7.67
N PHE A 377 -29.11 0.34 -8.45
CA PHE A 377 -27.89 1.05 -8.02
C PHE A 377 -28.12 1.98 -6.81
N GLU A 378 -29.25 2.68 -6.75
CA GLU A 378 -29.56 3.59 -5.64
C GLU A 378 -29.80 2.82 -4.33
N LEU A 379 -30.42 1.65 -4.40
CA LEU A 379 -30.63 0.80 -3.24
C LEU A 379 -29.32 0.25 -2.69
N GLU A 380 -28.40 -0.13 -3.57
CA GLU A 380 -27.05 -0.53 -3.17
C GLU A 380 -26.28 0.64 -2.56
N ALA A 381 -26.28 1.82 -3.18
CA ALA A 381 -25.66 3.03 -2.62
C ALA A 381 -26.23 3.40 -1.23
N GLN A 382 -27.55 3.26 -1.05
CA GLN A 382 -28.19 3.45 0.24
C GLN A 382 -27.69 2.43 1.28
N GLN A 383 -27.57 1.16 0.91
CA GLN A 383 -27.11 0.10 1.82
C GLN A 383 -25.63 0.29 2.19
N VAL A 384 -24.79 0.59 1.20
CA VAL A 384 -23.35 0.86 1.36
C VAL A 384 -23.14 2.04 2.32
N SER A 385 -23.79 3.18 2.04
CA SER A 385 -23.71 4.36 2.90
C SER A 385 -24.28 4.09 4.31
N GLY A 386 -25.39 3.36 4.39
CA GLY A 386 -26.06 3.01 5.65
C GLY A 386 -25.24 2.09 6.57
N LEU A 387 -24.35 1.28 6.00
CA LEU A 387 -23.41 0.43 6.75
C LEU A 387 -22.11 1.16 7.12
N GLY A 388 -21.95 2.44 6.76
CA GLY A 388 -20.79 3.24 7.12
C GLY A 388 -19.61 3.14 6.15
N TYR A 389 -19.83 2.65 4.93
CA TYR A 389 -18.86 2.66 3.84
C TYR A 389 -18.89 3.99 3.07
N ASN A 390 -17.83 4.29 2.31
CA ASN A 390 -17.70 5.52 1.53
C ASN A 390 -17.31 5.32 0.06
N LEU A 391 -17.32 4.09 -0.46
CA LEU A 391 -16.97 3.76 -1.83
C LEU A 391 -18.02 2.84 -2.46
N ILE A 392 -18.38 3.12 -3.72
CA ILE A 392 -19.23 2.25 -4.55
C ILE A 392 -18.63 2.03 -5.93
N ARG A 393 -18.71 0.82 -6.49
CA ARG A 393 -18.26 0.52 -7.85
C ARG A 393 -19.40 0.34 -8.84
N LEU A 394 -19.21 0.90 -10.03
CA LEU A 394 -20.11 0.83 -11.17
C LEU A 394 -19.36 0.20 -12.35
N SER A 395 -19.83 -0.96 -12.83
CA SER A 395 -19.20 -1.68 -13.92
C SER A 395 -19.86 -1.38 -15.27
N ILE A 396 -19.05 -1.15 -16.29
CA ILE A 396 -19.48 -0.91 -17.67
C ILE A 396 -18.99 -2.07 -18.54
N ALA A 397 -19.87 -2.65 -19.34
CA ALA A 397 -19.51 -3.76 -20.21
C ALA A 397 -18.49 -3.36 -21.30
N PRO A 398 -17.60 -4.27 -21.71
CA PRO A 398 -16.65 -4.03 -22.79
C PRO A 398 -17.32 -3.72 -24.11
N ALA A 399 -16.74 -2.78 -24.85
CA ALA A 399 -17.19 -2.40 -26.19
C ALA A 399 -16.34 -3.03 -27.32
N CYS A 400 -15.09 -3.41 -27.05
CA CYS A 400 -14.11 -3.69 -28.11
C CYS A 400 -13.94 -5.17 -28.47
N ASN A 401 -13.75 -6.06 -27.49
CA ASN A 401 -13.45 -7.48 -27.77
C ASN A 401 -14.58 -8.46 -27.38
N ARG A 402 -15.46 -8.09 -26.43
CA ARG A 402 -16.56 -8.95 -25.95
C ARG A 402 -17.83 -8.18 -25.60
N PRO A 403 -18.58 -7.64 -26.59
CA PRO A 403 -19.81 -6.91 -26.32
C PRO A 403 -20.92 -7.76 -25.67
N ASN A 404 -20.79 -9.09 -25.63
CA ASN A 404 -21.82 -9.99 -25.09
C ASN A 404 -22.05 -9.82 -23.56
N LEU A 405 -21.07 -9.25 -22.84
CA LEU A 405 -21.23 -8.88 -21.42
C LEU A 405 -22.15 -7.67 -21.21
N SER A 406 -22.56 -6.97 -22.28
CA SER A 406 -23.55 -5.89 -22.24
C SER A 406 -24.91 -6.31 -21.73
N THR A 407 -25.22 -7.60 -21.79
CA THR A 407 -26.44 -8.13 -21.18
C THR A 407 -26.38 -7.93 -19.66
N ILE A 408 -25.30 -8.38 -19.01
CA ILE A 408 -25.12 -8.36 -17.55
C ILE A 408 -24.83 -6.95 -17.05
N PHE A 409 -23.78 -6.31 -17.56
CA PHE A 409 -23.31 -5.03 -17.01
C PHE A 409 -23.87 -3.79 -17.73
N GLY A 410 -24.49 -3.95 -18.90
CA GLY A 410 -24.92 -2.80 -19.73
C GLY A 410 -23.75 -2.15 -20.47
N GLY A 411 -23.98 -1.76 -21.73
CA GLY A 411 -23.03 -0.92 -22.47
C GLY A 411 -23.04 0.53 -21.96
N TYR A 412 -21.95 1.25 -22.19
CA TYR A 412 -21.85 2.66 -21.78
C TYR A 412 -23.03 3.51 -22.27
N ASN A 413 -23.58 4.30 -21.35
CA ASN A 413 -24.60 5.31 -21.62
C ASN A 413 -24.34 6.54 -20.76
N ALA A 414 -24.19 7.71 -21.39
CA ALA A 414 -23.86 8.95 -20.69
C ALA A 414 -24.91 9.37 -19.65
N THR A 415 -26.21 9.17 -19.94
CA THR A 415 -27.29 9.50 -19.00
C THR A 415 -27.26 8.61 -17.77
N GLN A 416 -26.96 7.32 -17.95
CA GLN A 416 -26.82 6.36 -16.85
C GLN A 416 -25.61 6.67 -15.97
N LEU A 417 -24.46 6.99 -16.56
CA LEU A 417 -23.28 7.40 -15.79
C LEU A 417 -23.55 8.70 -15.02
N ALA A 418 -24.16 9.71 -15.66
CA ALA A 418 -24.56 10.94 -14.97
C ALA A 418 -25.50 10.65 -13.78
N LEU A 419 -26.42 9.70 -13.93
CA LEU A 419 -27.31 9.29 -12.84
C LEU A 419 -26.55 8.58 -11.71
N ALA A 420 -25.63 7.66 -12.02
CA ALA A 420 -24.78 7.02 -11.02
C ALA A 420 -23.96 8.04 -10.22
N LEU A 421 -23.34 9.01 -10.89
CA LEU A 421 -22.60 10.10 -10.25
C LEU A 421 -23.51 10.96 -9.34
N LYS A 422 -24.75 11.21 -9.76
CA LYS A 422 -25.73 11.95 -8.95
C LYS A 422 -26.14 11.16 -7.69
N ILE A 423 -26.32 9.85 -7.81
CA ILE A 423 -26.59 8.96 -6.68
C ILE A 423 -25.38 8.95 -5.71
N ALA A 424 -24.17 8.76 -6.23
CA ALA A 424 -22.94 8.79 -5.43
C ALA A 424 -22.77 10.12 -4.70
N LEU A 425 -23.03 11.25 -5.36
CA LEU A 425 -23.01 12.58 -4.75
C LEU A 425 -24.00 12.70 -3.58
N TYR A 426 -25.25 12.24 -3.76
CA TYR A 426 -26.28 12.31 -2.72
C TYR A 426 -25.88 11.53 -1.46
N TYR A 427 -25.30 10.34 -1.63
CA TYR A 427 -24.81 9.50 -0.53
C TYR A 427 -23.37 9.80 -0.11
N ASN A 428 -22.73 10.84 -0.69
CA ASN A 428 -21.36 11.27 -0.42
C ASN A 428 -20.28 10.18 -0.64
N LEU A 429 -20.51 9.28 -1.59
CA LEU A 429 -19.65 8.14 -1.89
C LEU A 429 -18.59 8.48 -2.94
N TRP A 430 -17.37 7.95 -2.78
CA TRP A 430 -16.48 7.71 -3.91
C TRP A 430 -17.13 6.75 -4.88
N ILE A 431 -16.91 6.96 -6.17
CA ILE A 431 -17.39 6.07 -7.22
C ILE A 431 -16.24 5.56 -8.07
N ASP A 432 -16.06 4.25 -8.04
CA ASP A 432 -15.15 3.50 -8.90
C ASP A 432 -15.87 3.16 -10.21
N VAL A 433 -15.39 3.73 -11.31
CA VAL A 433 -15.96 3.54 -12.65
C VAL A 433 -15.09 2.56 -13.41
N ASP A 434 -15.62 1.36 -13.56
CA ASP A 434 -14.93 0.17 -14.05
C ASP A 434 -15.30 -0.16 -15.50
N TYR A 435 -14.30 -0.38 -16.35
CA TYR A 435 -14.47 -1.03 -17.64
C TYR A 435 -14.20 -2.53 -17.50
N HIS A 436 -15.29 -3.30 -17.44
CA HIS A 436 -15.29 -4.68 -16.98
C HIS A 436 -14.83 -5.69 -18.05
N ALA A 437 -13.56 -5.61 -18.45
CA ALA A 437 -13.00 -6.34 -19.59
C ALA A 437 -11.60 -6.85 -19.33
N TYR A 438 -11.27 -8.02 -19.89
CA TYR A 438 -10.00 -8.70 -19.62
C TYR A 438 -8.96 -8.55 -20.75
N HIS A 439 -9.41 -8.49 -22.01
CA HIS A 439 -8.57 -8.74 -23.18
C HIS A 439 -8.18 -7.47 -23.95
N ASP A 440 -8.61 -6.31 -23.50
CA ASP A 440 -8.66 -5.11 -24.33
C ASP A 440 -7.30 -4.39 -24.40
N MET A 441 -6.27 -4.93 -23.73
CA MET A 441 -4.86 -4.55 -23.80
C MET A 441 -3.94 -5.58 -24.49
N GLN A 442 -4.47 -6.57 -25.22
CA GLN A 442 -3.65 -7.64 -25.78
C GLN A 442 -2.84 -7.26 -27.04
N ASN A 443 -3.31 -6.27 -27.81
CA ASN A 443 -2.62 -5.78 -29.01
C ASN A 443 -3.05 -4.35 -29.33
N SER A 444 -2.27 -3.69 -30.19
CA SER A 444 -2.44 -2.27 -30.50
C SER A 444 -3.79 -1.93 -31.14
N THR A 445 -4.38 -2.83 -31.94
CA THR A 445 -5.69 -2.60 -32.58
C THR A 445 -6.81 -2.56 -31.54
N ILE A 446 -6.86 -3.53 -30.64
CA ILE A 446 -7.90 -3.60 -29.61
C ILE A 446 -7.67 -2.50 -28.56
N ALA A 447 -6.42 -2.25 -28.18
CA ALA A 447 -6.08 -1.16 -27.26
C ALA A 447 -6.43 0.22 -27.82
N ALA A 448 -6.34 0.44 -29.14
CA ALA A 448 -6.79 1.67 -29.77
C ALA A 448 -8.32 1.85 -29.66
N CYS A 449 -9.11 0.78 -29.81
CA CYS A 449 -10.55 0.82 -29.56
C CYS A 449 -10.83 1.18 -28.09
N TRP A 450 -10.11 0.55 -27.16
CA TRP A 450 -10.25 0.77 -25.73
C TRP A 450 -9.93 2.22 -25.30
N LEU A 451 -8.84 2.79 -25.82
CA LEU A 451 -8.52 4.22 -25.61
C LEU A 451 -9.58 5.15 -26.24
N ASN A 452 -10.15 4.78 -27.38
CA ASN A 452 -11.22 5.56 -28.02
C ASN A 452 -12.55 5.47 -27.27
N PHE A 453 -12.80 4.38 -26.56
CA PHE A 453 -13.94 4.24 -25.67
C PHE A 453 -13.84 5.21 -24.49
N TRP A 454 -12.67 5.28 -23.84
CA TRP A 454 -12.48 6.10 -22.63
C TRP A 454 -12.43 7.60 -22.87
N LYS A 455 -11.81 8.04 -23.98
CA LYS A 455 -11.63 9.45 -24.32
C LYS A 455 -12.91 10.30 -24.15
N PRO A 456 -14.05 9.98 -24.78
CA PRO A 456 -15.27 10.78 -24.63
C PRO A 456 -15.85 10.75 -23.21
N ILE A 457 -15.66 9.66 -22.47
CA ILE A 457 -16.16 9.51 -21.08
C ILE A 457 -15.39 10.46 -20.16
N VAL A 458 -14.06 10.38 -20.17
CA VAL A 458 -13.20 11.25 -19.35
C VAL A 458 -13.40 12.71 -19.72
N GLN A 459 -13.47 13.03 -21.02
CA GLN A 459 -13.70 14.39 -21.48
C GLN A 459 -15.04 14.95 -20.97
N GLN A 460 -16.08 14.12 -20.90
CA GLN A 460 -17.41 14.55 -20.49
C GLN A 460 -17.56 14.66 -18.96
N PHE A 461 -16.92 13.78 -18.18
CA PHE A 461 -17.21 13.63 -16.75
C PHE A 461 -16.09 14.06 -15.79
N SER A 462 -14.88 14.35 -16.28
CA SER A 462 -13.72 14.78 -15.45
C SER A 462 -13.96 16.04 -14.60
N ASN A 463 -14.95 16.87 -14.92
CA ASN A 463 -15.32 18.05 -14.12
C ASN A 463 -16.67 17.92 -13.43
N SER A 464 -17.33 16.77 -13.54
CA SER A 464 -18.71 16.58 -13.10
C SER A 464 -18.86 16.17 -11.64
N TYR A 465 -17.89 15.43 -11.09
CA TYR A 465 -17.92 14.93 -9.73
C TYR A 465 -16.50 14.67 -9.22
N PRO A 466 -16.06 15.26 -8.09
CA PRO A 466 -14.66 15.20 -7.65
C PRO A 466 -14.22 13.87 -7.03
N LYS A 467 -15.16 12.95 -6.76
CA LYS A 467 -14.88 11.67 -6.09
C LYS A 467 -14.95 10.48 -7.04
N ILE A 468 -14.50 10.67 -8.28
CA ILE A 468 -14.36 9.57 -9.25
C ILE A 468 -13.01 8.89 -9.06
N LEU A 469 -13.02 7.56 -9.11
CA LEU A 469 -11.87 6.71 -9.34
C LEU A 469 -12.07 6.05 -10.71
N TRP A 470 -11.11 6.22 -11.61
CA TRP A 470 -11.15 5.56 -12.91
C TRP A 470 -10.47 4.19 -12.79
N GLU A 471 -11.16 3.10 -13.10
CA GLU A 471 -10.60 1.76 -13.25
C GLU A 471 -10.60 1.40 -14.75
N PRO A 472 -9.51 1.68 -15.48
CA PRO A 472 -9.53 1.64 -16.94
C PRO A 472 -9.75 0.24 -17.52
N LEU A 473 -9.43 -0.82 -16.77
CA LEU A 473 -9.58 -2.21 -17.21
C LEU A 473 -9.65 -3.17 -16.01
N ASN A 474 -10.69 -4.01 -15.95
CA ASN A 474 -10.87 -5.07 -14.96
C ASN A 474 -10.04 -6.33 -15.27
N GLU A 475 -9.15 -6.72 -14.36
CA GLU A 475 -8.39 -7.98 -14.39
C GLU A 475 -7.73 -8.29 -15.76
N PRO A 476 -6.73 -7.50 -16.19
CA PRO A 476 -6.02 -7.66 -17.46
C PRO A 476 -5.54 -9.10 -17.70
N LEU A 477 -5.70 -9.55 -18.95
CA LEU A 477 -5.30 -10.87 -19.40
C LEU A 477 -4.45 -10.72 -20.67
N ILE A 478 -3.13 -10.66 -20.49
CA ILE A 478 -2.15 -10.49 -21.57
C ILE A 478 -1.18 -11.69 -21.56
N PRO A 479 -1.27 -12.62 -22.52
CA PRO A 479 -0.29 -13.71 -22.65
C PRO A 479 0.96 -13.27 -23.44
N PRO A 480 2.14 -13.90 -23.19
CA PRO A 480 2.43 -14.84 -22.11
C PRO A 480 2.45 -14.13 -20.75
N PHE A 481 1.89 -14.74 -19.70
CA PHE A 481 1.71 -14.14 -18.36
C PHE A 481 3.04 -13.99 -17.59
N ASP A 482 3.96 -13.21 -18.17
CA ASP A 482 5.32 -12.97 -17.74
C ASP A 482 5.64 -11.46 -17.72
N GLN A 483 6.89 -11.10 -17.45
CA GLN A 483 7.31 -9.70 -17.35
C GLN A 483 7.12 -8.91 -18.66
N THR A 484 7.13 -9.58 -19.82
CA THR A 484 6.87 -8.94 -21.11
C THR A 484 5.43 -8.46 -21.18
N ALA A 485 4.47 -9.28 -20.73
CA ALA A 485 3.06 -8.88 -20.65
C ALA A 485 2.85 -7.72 -19.68
N VAL A 486 3.54 -7.71 -18.54
CA VAL A 486 3.49 -6.59 -17.57
C VAL A 486 4.02 -5.30 -18.20
N ASN A 487 5.07 -5.37 -19.02
CA ASN A 487 5.58 -4.20 -19.73
C ASN A 487 4.59 -3.68 -20.78
N VAL A 488 3.89 -4.59 -21.47
CA VAL A 488 2.83 -4.26 -22.43
C VAL A 488 1.65 -3.60 -21.71
N GLU A 489 1.16 -4.20 -20.63
CA GLU A 489 0.14 -3.64 -19.74
C GLU A 489 0.50 -2.23 -19.26
N SER A 490 1.72 -2.06 -18.73
CA SER A 490 2.26 -0.77 -18.27
C SER A 490 2.20 0.29 -19.37
N SER A 491 2.56 -0.08 -20.61
CA SER A 491 2.53 0.85 -21.74
C SER A 491 1.10 1.32 -22.08
N TYR A 492 0.11 0.44 -21.97
CA TYR A 492 -1.29 0.79 -22.25
C TYR A 492 -1.92 1.62 -21.13
N TYR A 493 -1.65 1.30 -19.86
CA TYR A 493 -2.04 2.18 -18.76
C TYR A 493 -1.39 3.56 -18.88
N GLN A 494 -0.11 3.64 -19.25
CA GLN A 494 0.54 4.93 -19.46
C GLN A 494 -0.12 5.74 -20.58
N LEU A 495 -0.51 5.10 -21.70
CA LEU A 495 -1.25 5.77 -22.78
C LEU A 495 -2.60 6.29 -22.30
N TRP A 496 -3.31 5.53 -21.47
CA TRP A 496 -4.59 5.96 -20.90
C TRP A 496 -4.41 7.15 -19.95
N ILE A 497 -3.44 7.08 -19.02
CA ILE A 497 -3.13 8.16 -18.08
C ILE A 497 -2.76 9.44 -18.85
N ASN A 498 -1.88 9.33 -19.85
CA ASN A 498 -1.51 10.47 -20.68
C ASN A 498 -2.71 11.09 -21.40
N GLN A 499 -3.62 10.26 -21.91
CA GLN A 499 -4.85 10.73 -22.55
C GLN A 499 -5.76 11.46 -21.55
N ALA A 500 -5.99 10.89 -20.36
CA ALA A 500 -6.82 11.49 -19.33
C ALA A 500 -6.25 12.84 -18.84
N ARG A 501 -4.93 12.89 -18.57
CA ARG A 501 -4.26 14.13 -18.16
C ARG A 501 -4.25 15.19 -19.26
N ALA A 502 -4.10 14.81 -20.53
CA ALA A 502 -4.21 15.73 -21.66
C ALA A 502 -5.62 16.34 -21.80
N LEU A 503 -6.66 15.66 -21.31
CA LEU A 503 -8.03 16.17 -21.23
C LEU A 503 -8.28 17.03 -19.98
N GLY A 504 -7.28 17.20 -19.10
CA GLY A 504 -7.39 17.97 -17.86
C GLY A 504 -7.96 17.20 -16.68
N ASP A 505 -8.10 15.87 -16.76
CA ASP A 505 -8.60 15.07 -15.65
C ASP A 505 -7.62 15.06 -14.47
N THR A 506 -8.15 15.24 -13.26
CA THR A 506 -7.37 15.29 -12.01
C THR A 506 -7.74 14.17 -11.05
N HIS A 507 -8.50 13.16 -11.49
CA HIS A 507 -8.96 12.05 -10.66
C HIS A 507 -7.91 10.95 -10.52
N SER A 508 -8.10 10.10 -9.53
CA SER A 508 -7.25 8.93 -9.32
C SER A 508 -7.57 7.82 -10.32
N VAL A 509 -6.54 7.06 -10.66
CA VAL A 509 -6.61 5.95 -11.61
C VAL A 509 -6.19 4.67 -10.91
N ILE A 510 -6.99 3.61 -11.02
CA ILE A 510 -6.69 2.28 -10.51
C ILE A 510 -6.05 1.48 -11.64
N VAL A 511 -4.80 1.05 -11.46
CA VAL A 511 -4.10 0.15 -12.39
C VAL A 511 -4.06 -1.26 -11.79
N GLN A 512 -4.57 -2.22 -12.53
CA GLN A 512 -4.64 -3.60 -12.08
C GLN A 512 -3.31 -4.33 -12.24
N ASN A 513 -3.08 -5.29 -11.38
CA ASN A 513 -2.04 -6.30 -11.50
C ASN A 513 -2.47 -7.37 -12.51
N LEU A 514 -1.57 -7.77 -13.42
CA LEU A 514 -1.83 -8.83 -14.40
C LEU A 514 -2.30 -10.16 -13.77
N CYS A 515 -1.83 -10.44 -12.55
CA CYS A 515 -2.18 -11.66 -11.85
C CYS A 515 -3.63 -11.67 -11.34
N SER A 516 -4.41 -10.59 -11.42
CA SER A 516 -5.83 -10.58 -11.01
C SER A 516 -6.61 -11.72 -11.67
N GLN A 517 -6.39 -11.99 -12.96
CA GLN A 517 -6.91 -13.19 -13.66
C GLN A 517 -6.03 -14.43 -13.44
N ILE A 518 -4.84 -14.45 -14.07
CA ILE A 518 -3.94 -15.60 -14.15
C ILE A 518 -2.51 -15.08 -14.15
N CYS A 519 -1.62 -15.78 -13.44
CA CYS A 519 -0.20 -15.47 -13.45
C CYS A 519 0.64 -16.73 -13.46
N THR A 520 1.63 -16.78 -14.33
CA THR A 520 2.69 -17.81 -14.29
C THR A 520 3.97 -17.31 -13.61
N LEU A 521 4.00 -16.03 -13.21
CA LEU A 521 5.09 -15.45 -12.44
C LEU A 521 5.14 -16.06 -11.04
N GLY A 522 6.31 -16.57 -10.65
CA GLY A 522 6.53 -17.13 -9.30
C GLY A 522 6.48 -16.09 -8.18
N ASN A 523 6.63 -14.81 -8.51
CA ASN A 523 6.46 -13.68 -7.60
C ASN A 523 5.48 -12.65 -8.20
N TRP A 524 4.30 -12.52 -7.60
CA TRP A 524 3.21 -11.68 -8.11
C TRP A 524 3.45 -10.18 -7.95
N THR A 525 4.39 -9.77 -7.09
CA THR A 525 4.82 -8.37 -7.00
C THR A 525 5.42 -7.88 -8.31
N LEU A 526 5.98 -8.80 -9.12
CA LEU A 526 6.53 -8.48 -10.43
C LEU A 526 5.44 -8.07 -11.43
N ALA A 527 4.19 -8.45 -11.19
CA ALA A 527 3.06 -8.23 -12.09
C ALA A 527 2.31 -6.91 -11.90
N PHE A 528 2.74 -6.06 -10.96
CA PHE A 528 2.22 -4.70 -10.90
C PHE A 528 2.76 -3.85 -12.06
N PRO A 529 1.89 -3.11 -12.78
CA PRO A 529 2.32 -2.26 -13.88
C PRO A 529 3.15 -1.08 -13.37
N ASN A 530 4.12 -0.66 -14.18
CA ASN A 530 5.00 0.47 -13.89
C ASN A 530 4.57 1.68 -14.74
N VAL A 531 3.98 2.68 -14.09
CA VAL A 531 3.45 3.87 -14.75
C VAL A 531 3.88 5.14 -14.01
N THR A 532 3.82 6.26 -14.72
CA THR A 532 4.05 7.60 -14.21
C THR A 532 2.80 8.45 -14.35
N ASP A 533 2.51 9.30 -13.37
CA ASP A 533 1.41 10.25 -13.41
C ASP A 533 1.83 11.60 -12.85
N THR A 534 1.66 12.64 -13.68
CA THR A 534 1.95 14.04 -13.31
C THR A 534 1.12 14.56 -12.14
N GLN A 535 -0.05 13.95 -11.87
CA GLN A 535 -0.91 14.32 -10.74
C GLN A 535 -0.58 13.52 -9.46
N ASN A 536 0.27 12.50 -9.56
CA ASN A 536 0.57 11.54 -8.50
C ASN A 536 -0.67 10.87 -7.89
N LYS A 537 -1.62 10.46 -8.75
CA LYS A 537 -2.89 9.87 -8.34
C LYS A 537 -3.13 8.52 -9.02
N VAL A 538 -2.26 7.57 -8.74
CA VAL A 538 -2.42 6.18 -9.17
C VAL A 538 -2.58 5.29 -7.94
N TYR A 539 -3.53 4.36 -8.01
CA TYR A 539 -3.64 3.22 -7.11
C TYR A 539 -3.25 1.96 -7.85
N ILE A 540 -2.57 1.05 -7.18
CA ILE A 540 -2.45 -0.33 -7.64
C ILE A 540 -3.57 -1.18 -7.03
N SER A 541 -4.03 -2.18 -7.77
CA SER A 541 -5.06 -3.13 -7.33
C SER A 541 -4.73 -4.54 -7.78
N ILE A 542 -5.14 -5.54 -6.99
CA ILE A 542 -5.17 -6.94 -7.40
C ILE A 542 -6.43 -7.61 -6.83
N HIS A 543 -7.15 -8.34 -7.67
CA HIS A 543 -8.43 -8.96 -7.29
C HIS A 543 -8.22 -10.35 -6.71
N ARG A 544 -8.85 -10.66 -5.57
CA ARG A 544 -8.62 -11.95 -4.89
C ARG A 544 -9.83 -12.55 -4.20
N SER A 545 -9.78 -13.88 -4.06
CA SER A 545 -10.73 -14.66 -3.28
C SER A 545 -10.11 -15.91 -2.67
N PHE A 546 -10.74 -16.46 -1.63
CA PHE A 546 -10.33 -17.71 -0.98
C PHE A 546 -11.29 -18.86 -1.34
N SER A 547 -11.00 -19.52 -2.45
CA SER A 547 -11.91 -20.50 -3.06
C SER A 547 -11.64 -21.94 -2.60
N TYR A 548 -12.70 -22.66 -2.20
CA TYR A 548 -12.64 -24.09 -1.90
C TYR A 548 -12.10 -24.92 -3.07
N ALA A 549 -12.27 -24.44 -4.30
CA ALA A 549 -11.72 -25.08 -5.48
C ALA A 549 -10.20 -25.30 -5.42
N TYR A 550 -9.47 -24.41 -4.76
CA TYR A 550 -8.01 -24.47 -4.66
C TYR A 550 -7.52 -24.99 -3.31
N TYR A 551 -8.29 -24.77 -2.24
CA TYR A 551 -7.85 -25.07 -0.86
C TYR A 551 -8.56 -26.28 -0.22
N TRP A 552 -9.31 -27.09 -0.99
CA TRP A 552 -10.10 -28.20 -0.42
C TRP A 552 -9.30 -29.23 0.38
N GLN A 553 -8.00 -29.41 0.09
CA GLN A 553 -7.13 -30.34 0.83
C GLN A 553 -6.65 -29.78 2.18
N THR A 554 -6.68 -28.46 2.34
CA THR A 554 -6.16 -27.71 3.50
C THR A 554 -7.25 -26.74 3.98
N TRP A 555 -8.49 -27.20 4.05
CA TRP A 555 -9.63 -26.33 4.34
C TRP A 555 -9.84 -26.14 5.83
N ASP A 556 -9.13 -25.17 6.40
CA ASP A 556 -9.24 -24.77 7.80
C ASP A 556 -8.94 -23.27 8.00
N ASN A 557 -9.24 -22.77 9.21
CA ASN A 557 -9.01 -21.36 9.56
C ASN A 557 -7.52 -20.98 9.57
N ALA A 558 -6.62 -21.92 9.87
CA ALA A 558 -5.18 -21.62 9.88
C ALA A 558 -4.69 -21.30 8.45
N THR A 559 -5.16 -22.06 7.47
CA THR A 559 -4.90 -21.82 6.05
C THR A 559 -5.52 -20.50 5.61
N ALA A 560 -6.78 -20.24 5.98
CA ALA A 560 -7.46 -18.97 5.71
C ALA A 560 -6.67 -17.75 6.25
N ASP A 561 -6.25 -17.78 7.51
CA ASP A 561 -5.44 -16.72 8.13
C ASP A 561 -4.12 -16.50 7.39
N SER A 562 -3.44 -17.60 7.07
CA SER A 562 -2.13 -17.55 6.39
C SER A 562 -2.23 -16.97 4.98
N GLU A 563 -3.26 -17.33 4.21
CA GLU A 563 -3.46 -16.81 2.87
C GLU A 563 -3.97 -15.36 2.88
N ALA A 564 -4.76 -14.97 3.88
CA ALA A 564 -5.15 -13.57 4.07
C ALA A 564 -3.92 -12.68 4.34
N LEU A 565 -3.02 -13.11 5.22
CA LEU A 565 -1.76 -12.41 5.49
C LEU A 565 -0.85 -12.38 4.26
N ARG A 566 -0.78 -13.49 3.53
CA ARG A 566 0.02 -13.59 2.31
C ARG A 566 -0.46 -12.60 1.24
N PHE A 567 -1.76 -12.48 1.00
CA PHE A 567 -2.29 -11.51 0.04
C PHE A 567 -2.09 -10.08 0.49
N TYR A 568 -2.33 -9.77 1.77
CA TYR A 568 -1.99 -8.46 2.33
C TYR A 568 -0.52 -8.09 2.10
N ASN A 569 0.41 -9.02 2.36
CA ASN A 569 1.83 -8.78 2.12
C ASN A 569 2.15 -8.55 0.63
N PHE A 570 1.45 -9.22 -0.30
CA PHE A 570 1.62 -8.95 -1.73
C PHE A 570 1.22 -7.52 -2.11
N GLU A 571 0.13 -7.01 -1.53
CA GLU A 571 -0.29 -5.62 -1.72
C GLU A 571 0.79 -4.64 -1.24
N LEU A 572 1.29 -4.83 -0.02
CA LEU A 572 2.33 -3.97 0.55
C LEU A 572 3.59 -3.96 -0.30
N GLN A 573 4.04 -5.14 -0.73
CA GLN A 573 5.22 -5.27 -1.58
C GLN A 573 5.00 -4.65 -2.95
N GLY A 574 3.79 -4.73 -3.49
CA GLY A 574 3.39 -3.97 -4.69
C GLY A 574 3.51 -2.46 -4.49
N SER A 575 3.01 -1.96 -3.35
CA SER A 575 3.05 -0.54 -3.02
C SER A 575 4.47 -0.04 -2.91
N MET A 576 5.32 -0.78 -2.20
CA MET A 576 6.75 -0.45 -2.06
C MET A 576 7.48 -0.48 -3.40
N LYS A 577 7.20 -1.48 -4.24
CA LYS A 577 7.83 -1.63 -5.56
C LYS A 577 7.46 -0.48 -6.51
N THR A 578 6.20 -0.06 -6.51
CA THR A 578 5.68 0.91 -7.49
C THR A 578 5.71 2.35 -6.98
N GLY A 579 5.79 2.55 -5.66
CA GLY A 579 5.60 3.84 -5.01
C GLY A 579 4.13 4.30 -4.94
N TRP A 580 3.18 3.49 -5.43
CA TRP A 580 1.76 3.83 -5.48
C TRP A 580 0.99 3.20 -4.30
N PRO A 581 0.01 3.90 -3.71
CA PRO A 581 -0.87 3.32 -2.72
C PRO A 581 -1.71 2.17 -3.28
N VAL A 582 -2.13 1.26 -2.41
CA VAL A 582 -3.04 0.16 -2.76
C VAL A 582 -4.49 0.61 -2.58
N LEU A 583 -5.33 0.24 -3.54
CA LEU A 583 -6.78 0.15 -3.37
C LEU A 583 -7.22 -1.17 -3.98
N VAL A 584 -7.61 -2.14 -3.14
CA VAL A 584 -8.16 -3.42 -3.63
C VAL A 584 -9.55 -3.15 -4.15
N SER A 585 -9.70 -2.96 -5.45
CA SER A 585 -10.99 -2.65 -6.08
C SER A 585 -11.95 -3.84 -6.13
N GLU A 586 -11.50 -5.05 -5.76
CA GLU A 586 -12.38 -6.20 -5.70
C GLU A 586 -11.83 -7.35 -4.85
N PHE A 587 -12.65 -7.88 -3.95
CA PHE A 587 -12.50 -9.21 -3.39
C PHE A 587 -13.85 -9.85 -3.10
N TRP A 588 -13.85 -11.18 -2.98
CA TRP A 588 -15.04 -11.95 -2.60
C TRP A 588 -14.66 -13.27 -1.95
N THR A 589 -15.65 -14.03 -1.51
CA THR A 589 -15.45 -15.30 -0.79
C THR A 589 -14.92 -16.42 -1.67
N GLY A 590 -15.07 -16.37 -3.00
CA GLY A 590 -14.62 -17.43 -3.93
C GLY A 590 -15.66 -18.56 -4.11
N SER A 591 -15.30 -19.64 -4.82
CA SER A 591 -16.19 -20.79 -5.01
C SER A 591 -16.31 -21.63 -3.74
N GLN A 592 -17.53 -22.05 -3.39
CA GLN A 592 -17.79 -22.99 -2.28
C GLN A 592 -17.62 -24.46 -2.71
N THR A 593 -17.30 -24.73 -3.98
CA THR A 593 -17.14 -26.08 -4.52
C THR A 593 -15.82 -26.26 -5.28
N ASN A 594 -15.27 -27.47 -5.23
CA ASN A 594 -14.16 -27.91 -6.06
C ASN A 594 -14.61 -28.61 -7.36
N GLY A 595 -15.90 -28.50 -7.70
CA GLY A 595 -16.52 -29.15 -8.86
C GLY A 595 -17.08 -30.54 -8.57
N THR A 596 -16.75 -31.15 -7.44
CA THR A 596 -17.30 -32.46 -7.02
C THR A 596 -18.02 -32.39 -5.69
N THR A 597 -17.46 -31.67 -4.72
CA THR A 597 -18.03 -31.49 -3.38
C THR A 597 -18.10 -30.02 -3.01
N THR A 598 -18.99 -29.70 -2.07
CA THR A 598 -19.03 -28.38 -1.41
C THR A 598 -18.13 -28.39 -0.18
N CYS A 599 -17.69 -27.21 0.26
CA CYS A 599 -17.01 -27.05 1.55
C CYS A 599 -17.86 -27.66 2.69
N PRO A 600 -17.22 -28.26 3.70
CA PRO A 600 -17.90 -28.96 4.79
C PRO A 600 -18.67 -28.01 5.74
N ASP A 601 -18.35 -26.73 5.72
CA ASP A 601 -18.86 -25.67 6.59
C ASP A 601 -19.64 -24.60 5.81
N LEU A 602 -20.26 -25.04 4.71
CA LEU A 602 -21.12 -24.23 3.85
C LEU A 602 -22.23 -23.52 4.64
N VAL A 603 -22.36 -22.22 4.43
CA VAL A 603 -23.48 -21.42 4.96
C VAL A 603 -24.51 -21.17 3.85
N GLN A 604 -24.03 -20.72 2.69
CA GLN A 604 -24.87 -20.43 1.54
C GLN A 604 -24.12 -20.70 0.25
N LEU A 605 -24.80 -21.32 -0.73
CA LEU A 605 -24.28 -21.53 -2.08
C LEU A 605 -24.57 -20.34 -2.99
N GLY A 606 -23.76 -20.23 -4.06
CA GLY A 606 -23.87 -19.22 -5.11
C GLY A 606 -22.87 -18.10 -4.91
N SER A 607 -22.78 -17.17 -5.86
CA SER A 607 -21.66 -16.22 -5.90
C SER A 607 -21.60 -15.25 -4.70
N ALA A 608 -22.74 -14.89 -4.09
CA ALA A 608 -22.82 -14.16 -2.81
C ALA A 608 -22.85 -15.06 -1.56
N GLY A 609 -22.77 -16.37 -1.77
CA GLY A 609 -22.69 -17.38 -0.74
C GLY A 609 -21.29 -17.44 -0.12
N TYR A 610 -21.16 -18.25 0.93
CA TYR A 610 -19.91 -18.42 1.65
C TYR A 610 -19.91 -19.69 2.51
N CYS A 611 -18.71 -20.14 2.87
CA CYS A 611 -18.45 -21.04 3.98
C CYS A 611 -17.84 -20.25 5.15
N LYS A 612 -17.90 -20.78 6.37
CA LYS A 612 -17.33 -20.10 7.55
C LYS A 612 -15.83 -19.84 7.40
N THR A 613 -15.07 -20.77 6.85
CA THR A 613 -13.62 -20.62 6.60
C THR A 613 -13.34 -19.50 5.59
N GLN A 614 -14.21 -19.28 4.59
CA GLN A 614 -14.07 -18.14 3.67
C GLN A 614 -14.30 -16.82 4.38
N LEU A 615 -15.28 -16.78 5.28
CA LEU A 615 -15.57 -15.60 6.08
C LEU A 615 -14.42 -15.27 7.04
N GLU A 616 -13.72 -16.27 7.58
CA GLU A 616 -12.50 -16.07 8.35
C GLU A 616 -11.43 -15.37 7.50
N TRP A 617 -11.15 -15.88 6.29
CA TRP A 617 -10.19 -15.27 5.37
C TRP A 617 -10.55 -13.80 5.08
N VAL A 618 -11.82 -13.52 4.77
CA VAL A 618 -12.28 -12.15 4.48
C VAL A 618 -12.06 -11.23 5.68
N ASN A 619 -12.45 -11.66 6.89
CA ASN A 619 -12.29 -10.84 8.10
C ASN A 619 -10.82 -10.55 8.40
N LYS A 620 -9.94 -11.53 8.22
CA LYS A 620 -8.49 -11.36 8.42
C LYS A 620 -7.88 -10.44 7.38
N PHE A 621 -8.27 -10.60 6.13
CA PHE A 621 -7.80 -9.76 5.05
C PHE A 621 -8.20 -8.29 5.29
N VAL A 622 -9.48 -8.03 5.57
CA VAL A 622 -9.96 -6.69 5.93
C VAL A 622 -9.30 -6.16 7.20
N TYR A 623 -9.09 -6.99 8.22
CA TYR A 623 -8.37 -6.60 9.43
C TYR A 623 -6.98 -6.07 9.11
N TYR A 624 -6.18 -6.77 8.29
CA TYR A 624 -4.84 -6.32 7.94
C TYR A 624 -4.86 -5.01 7.14
N MET A 625 -5.78 -4.88 6.18
CA MET A 625 -5.93 -3.65 5.38
C MET A 625 -6.32 -2.45 6.24
N ASP A 626 -7.25 -2.67 7.17
CA ASP A 626 -7.77 -1.64 8.07
C ASP A 626 -6.74 -1.16 9.09
N HIS A 627 -5.91 -2.06 9.58
CA HIS A 627 -4.89 -1.78 10.60
C HIS A 627 -3.51 -1.49 9.99
N ASN A 628 -3.40 -1.36 8.66
CA ASN A 628 -2.15 -1.00 8.02
C ASN A 628 -1.67 0.39 8.46
N THR A 629 -0.37 0.50 8.67
CA THR A 629 0.34 1.71 9.05
C THR A 629 1.48 1.98 8.05
N PRO A 630 1.74 3.26 7.69
CA PRO A 630 1.20 4.48 8.31
C PRO A 630 -0.20 4.89 7.84
N ALA A 631 -0.75 4.26 6.80
CA ALA A 631 -2.08 4.58 6.30
C ALA A 631 -2.89 3.32 6.02
N ARG A 632 -4.15 3.34 6.47
CA ARG A 632 -5.15 2.32 6.16
C ARG A 632 -5.26 2.13 4.64
N ILE A 633 -5.27 0.86 4.21
CA ILE A 633 -5.41 0.51 2.80
C ILE A 633 -6.90 0.47 2.44
N GLY A 634 -7.25 1.06 1.29
CA GLY A 634 -8.60 1.01 0.78
C GLY A 634 -8.94 -0.37 0.19
N TRP A 635 -10.21 -0.76 0.28
CA TRP A 635 -10.67 -2.03 -0.26
C TRP A 635 -12.13 -1.99 -0.65
N GLN A 636 -12.52 -2.89 -1.54
CA GLN A 636 -13.88 -2.98 -2.04
C GLN A 636 -14.31 -4.43 -2.21
N GLY A 637 -15.41 -4.80 -1.57
CA GLY A 637 -16.03 -6.12 -1.74
C GLY A 637 -16.96 -6.15 -2.95
N TRP A 638 -17.07 -7.30 -3.62
CA TRP A 638 -18.10 -7.49 -4.65
C TRP A 638 -19.45 -7.82 -4.00
N THR A 639 -20.47 -7.01 -4.26
CA THR A 639 -21.85 -7.25 -3.77
C THR A 639 -22.52 -8.49 -4.34
N ILE A 640 -22.29 -8.81 -5.62
CA ILE A 640 -22.74 -10.03 -6.27
C ILE A 640 -24.25 -10.26 -6.10
N GLY A 641 -25.04 -9.31 -6.60
CA GLY A 641 -26.50 -9.40 -6.52
C GLY A 641 -27.10 -10.43 -7.49
N ASP A 642 -28.39 -10.25 -7.75
CA ASP A 642 -29.26 -11.19 -8.46
C ASP A 642 -28.96 -11.37 -9.97
N TRP A 643 -28.02 -10.61 -10.52
CA TRP A 643 -27.53 -10.72 -11.90
C TRP A 643 -26.51 -11.85 -12.13
N THR A 644 -26.19 -12.62 -11.08
CA THR A 644 -25.26 -13.76 -11.14
C THR A 644 -26.00 -15.10 -11.06
N ASP A 645 -25.30 -16.21 -10.79
CA ASP A 645 -25.91 -17.55 -10.60
C ASP A 645 -26.87 -17.64 -9.40
N ASN A 646 -26.95 -16.55 -8.65
CA ASN A 646 -27.86 -16.27 -7.55
C ASN A 646 -29.27 -15.82 -7.98
N TYR A 647 -29.82 -16.43 -9.04
CA TYR A 647 -31.21 -16.18 -9.47
C TYR A 647 -32.18 -16.26 -8.27
N GLY A 648 -32.93 -15.19 -8.02
CA GLY A 648 -33.88 -15.04 -6.90
C GLY A 648 -33.33 -14.38 -5.63
N CYS A 649 -32.05 -14.00 -5.60
CA CYS A 649 -31.50 -13.13 -4.54
C CYS A 649 -32.01 -11.68 -4.69
N THR A 650 -31.77 -10.83 -3.68
CA THR A 650 -31.97 -9.39 -3.81
C THR A 650 -30.79 -8.75 -4.54
N ILE A 651 -30.98 -7.56 -5.12
CA ILE A 651 -29.91 -6.72 -5.67
C ILE A 651 -28.71 -6.54 -4.72
N LEU A 652 -28.98 -6.55 -3.41
CA LEU A 652 -27.94 -6.37 -2.39
C LEU A 652 -26.99 -7.56 -2.21
N GLY A 653 -27.29 -8.75 -2.74
CA GLY A 653 -26.39 -9.92 -2.68
C GLY A 653 -25.74 -10.16 -1.31
N ALA A 654 -24.41 -10.02 -1.25
CA ALA A 654 -23.56 -10.13 -0.06
C ALA A 654 -23.86 -9.09 1.03
N LEU A 655 -24.48 -7.96 0.67
CA LEU A 655 -24.98 -6.93 1.58
C LEU A 655 -26.44 -7.11 1.97
N SER A 656 -27.09 -8.20 1.54
CA SER A 656 -28.50 -8.42 1.85
C SER A 656 -28.70 -8.70 3.35
N PRO A 657 -29.56 -7.93 4.05
CA PRO A 657 -29.87 -8.15 5.46
C PRO A 657 -30.67 -9.44 5.70
N THR A 658 -31.36 -9.94 4.67
CA THR A 658 -32.28 -11.09 4.78
C THR A 658 -31.86 -12.26 3.89
N GLY A 659 -30.71 -12.17 3.23
CA GLY A 659 -30.24 -13.18 2.28
C GLY A 659 -31.03 -13.18 0.97
N CYS A 660 -31.21 -14.38 0.42
CA CYS A 660 -31.87 -14.61 -0.86
C CYS A 660 -33.27 -15.19 -0.67
N PRO A 661 -34.34 -14.40 -0.92
CA PRO A 661 -35.72 -14.86 -0.74
C PRO A 661 -36.01 -16.18 -1.48
N GLY A 662 -36.56 -17.16 -0.75
CA GLY A 662 -36.88 -18.49 -1.31
C GLY A 662 -35.70 -19.47 -1.39
N LYS A 663 -34.48 -19.06 -1.02
CA LYS A 663 -33.30 -19.94 -0.90
C LYS A 663 -32.76 -20.00 0.54
N SER A 664 -32.63 -18.86 1.21
CA SER A 664 -32.05 -18.74 2.55
C SER A 664 -32.52 -17.46 3.24
N THR A 665 -32.71 -17.49 4.56
CA THR A 665 -32.93 -16.29 5.40
C THR A 665 -31.64 -15.80 6.07
N VAL A 666 -30.50 -16.39 5.72
CA VAL A 666 -29.19 -16.02 6.28
C VAL A 666 -28.72 -14.72 5.60
N PRO A 667 -28.35 -13.68 6.37
CA PRO A 667 -27.82 -12.46 5.78
C PRO A 667 -26.55 -12.73 4.97
N GLY A 668 -26.28 -11.87 3.98
CA GLY A 668 -25.04 -11.93 3.22
C GLY A 668 -23.81 -11.70 4.12
N TRP A 669 -22.66 -12.22 3.69
CA TRP A 669 -21.42 -12.17 4.47
C TRP A 669 -20.95 -10.74 4.76
N GLY A 670 -21.23 -9.79 3.87
CA GLY A 670 -20.92 -8.37 4.05
C GLY A 670 -21.83 -7.61 5.02
N TYR A 671 -23.03 -8.15 5.30
CA TYR A 671 -23.99 -7.51 6.20
C TYR A 671 -23.80 -7.92 7.67
N SER A 672 -23.67 -9.22 7.94
CA SER A 672 -23.63 -9.75 9.32
C SER A 672 -22.30 -10.38 9.71
N GLY A 673 -21.43 -10.65 8.73
CA GLY A 673 -20.21 -11.43 8.92
C GLY A 673 -18.90 -10.65 8.80
N LEU A 674 -18.92 -9.46 8.20
CA LEU A 674 -17.72 -8.66 7.97
C LEU A 674 -17.52 -7.62 9.08
N THR A 675 -16.35 -7.67 9.72
CA THR A 675 -15.93 -6.66 10.69
C THR A 675 -14.90 -5.74 10.05
N HIS A 676 -15.16 -4.44 10.05
CA HIS A 676 -14.22 -3.43 9.59
C HIS A 676 -14.09 -2.28 10.60
N LEU A 677 -12.95 -1.60 10.59
CA LEU A 677 -12.76 -0.37 11.34
C LEU A 677 -13.69 0.72 10.79
N PRO A 678 -14.35 1.49 11.67
CA PRO A 678 -15.17 2.61 11.24
C PRO A 678 -14.31 3.63 10.49
N LEU A 679 -14.90 4.26 9.47
CA LEU A 679 -14.28 5.41 8.84
C LEU A 679 -14.15 6.54 9.86
N PRO A 680 -13.06 7.34 9.85
CA PRO A 680 -12.93 8.50 10.70
C PRO A 680 -14.16 9.40 10.53
N SER A 681 -14.83 9.73 11.64
CA SER A 681 -15.89 10.73 11.60
C SER A 681 -15.30 12.06 11.11
N PRO A 682 -16.02 12.87 10.32
CA PRO A 682 -15.60 14.23 10.01
C PRO A 682 -15.64 15.06 11.30
N ILE A 683 -14.60 14.98 12.13
CA ILE A 683 -14.44 15.82 13.31
C ILE A 683 -14.14 17.23 12.79
N THR A 684 -15.00 18.15 13.22
CA THR A 684 -14.84 19.60 13.18
C THR A 684 -13.38 20.02 13.33
N ALA A 685 -12.82 20.60 12.26
CA ALA A 685 -11.68 21.51 12.38
C ALA A 685 -12.01 22.57 13.47
N PRO A 686 -11.02 23.06 14.23
CA PRO A 686 -11.28 23.99 15.32
C PRO A 686 -12.05 25.20 14.79
N MET A 687 -13.09 25.61 15.52
CA MET A 687 -13.92 26.78 15.24
C MET A 687 -13.05 27.99 14.88
N MET A 688 -12.95 28.30 13.59
CA MET A 688 -12.99 29.70 13.16
C MET A 688 -14.47 30.10 13.11
N SER A 689 -14.94 30.59 14.26
CA SER A 689 -16.21 31.30 14.34
C SER A 689 -16.12 32.58 13.52
N ALA A 690 -16.58 32.54 12.27
CA ALA A 690 -17.25 33.64 11.60
C ALA A 690 -17.77 33.17 10.22
N VAL A 691 -19.05 33.46 9.95
CA VAL A 691 -19.75 33.31 8.66
C VAL A 691 -20.26 31.90 8.31
N ALA A 692 -21.13 31.35 9.16
CA ALA A 692 -22.07 30.30 8.75
C ALA A 692 -23.48 30.60 9.29
N THR A 693 -24.00 31.77 8.94
CA THR A 693 -25.41 32.14 9.14
C THR A 693 -25.89 32.91 7.91
N SER A 694 -25.87 32.25 6.74
CA SER A 694 -26.72 32.56 5.58
C SER A 694 -26.24 31.84 4.30
N VAL A 695 -26.32 30.52 4.22
CA VAL A 695 -26.40 29.87 2.89
C VAL A 695 -27.39 28.72 2.97
N ALA A 696 -28.64 29.04 2.64
CA ALA A 696 -29.61 28.06 2.24
C ALA A 696 -29.04 27.23 1.06
N ILE A 697 -29.37 25.95 1.08
CA ILE A 697 -29.25 24.96 0.01
C ILE A 697 -29.25 25.62 -1.38
N THR A 698 -28.06 25.78 -1.98
CA THR A 698 -27.91 26.08 -3.40
C THR A 698 -26.84 25.17 -4.00
N ASN A 699 -27.30 24.31 -4.91
CA ASN A 699 -26.53 23.52 -5.88
C ASN A 699 -25.33 24.28 -6.46
N ARG A 700 -24.12 24.10 -5.90
CA ARG A 700 -22.92 24.78 -6.40
C ARG A 700 -21.76 23.90 -6.87
N VAL A 701 -21.95 22.60 -7.08
CA VAL A 701 -20.87 21.73 -7.61
C VAL A 701 -21.35 20.78 -8.71
N VAL A 702 -22.35 21.18 -9.50
CA VAL A 702 -22.81 20.35 -10.62
C VAL A 702 -22.93 21.23 -11.86
N ASP A 703 -22.12 20.94 -12.87
CA ASP A 703 -22.14 21.59 -14.19
C ASP A 703 -23.59 21.64 -14.74
N PRO A 704 -24.10 22.78 -15.23
CA PRO A 704 -25.39 22.86 -15.91
C PRO A 704 -25.58 21.80 -17.02
N ALA A 705 -24.52 21.39 -17.71
CA ALA A 705 -24.55 20.32 -18.70
C ALA A 705 -24.87 18.94 -18.09
N PHE A 706 -24.40 18.68 -16.86
CA PHE A 706 -24.70 17.46 -16.11
C PHE A 706 -26.18 17.37 -15.72
N ASN A 707 -26.76 18.48 -15.23
CA ASN A 707 -28.19 18.53 -14.93
C ASN A 707 -29.04 18.43 -16.20
N ALA A 708 -28.59 19.05 -17.31
CA ALA A 708 -29.26 18.99 -18.60
C ALA A 708 -29.42 17.56 -19.13
N LEU A 709 -28.36 16.73 -19.07
CA LEU A 709 -28.36 15.33 -19.49
C LEU A 709 -29.40 14.47 -18.76
N VAL A 710 -29.58 14.72 -17.46
CA VAL A 710 -30.57 14.03 -16.61
C VAL A 710 -31.99 14.54 -16.88
N THR A 711 -32.15 15.81 -17.24
CA THR A 711 -33.47 16.39 -17.57
C THR A 711 -33.98 16.06 -18.98
N THR A 712 -33.13 15.76 -19.97
CA THR A 712 -33.57 15.47 -21.35
C THR A 712 -34.41 14.20 -21.52
N THR A 713 -34.30 13.23 -20.61
CA THR A 713 -35.19 12.06 -20.54
C THR A 713 -36.57 12.38 -19.96
N MET A 714 -36.78 13.57 -19.37
CA MET A 714 -38.06 13.96 -18.75
C MET A 714 -39.19 14.25 -19.77
N THR A 715 -38.89 14.33 -21.08
CA THR A 715 -39.89 14.66 -22.11
C THR A 715 -40.44 13.48 -22.93
N GLN A 716 -40.01 12.23 -22.70
CA GLN A 716 -40.54 11.06 -23.41
C GLN A 716 -40.78 9.84 -22.50
N VAL A 717 -41.73 9.96 -21.57
CA VAL A 717 -42.51 8.79 -21.15
C VAL A 717 -43.98 9.20 -21.13
N SER A 718 -44.60 9.22 -22.30
CA SER A 718 -46.07 9.25 -22.38
C SER A 718 -46.59 7.91 -21.89
N MET A 719 -47.17 7.89 -20.69
CA MET A 719 -47.94 6.73 -20.22
C MET A 719 -49.10 6.46 -21.21
N PRO A 720 -49.28 5.23 -21.72
CA PRO A 720 -50.49 4.91 -22.46
C PRO A 720 -51.66 4.88 -21.46
N SER A 721 -52.58 5.82 -21.61
CA SER A 721 -53.87 5.81 -20.92
C SER A 721 -54.71 4.61 -21.42
N GLY A 722 -54.63 3.47 -20.73
CA GLY A 722 -55.48 2.31 -20.95
C GLY A 722 -56.71 2.34 -20.03
N ARG A 723 -57.90 2.42 -20.64
CA ARG A 723 -59.23 2.52 -20.01
C ARG A 723 -59.53 1.42 -18.98
N ARG A 724 -60.24 1.81 -17.91
CA ARG A 724 -60.99 0.93 -17.00
C ARG A 724 -61.99 0.07 -17.81
N GLY A 725 -61.86 -1.25 -17.71
CA GLY A 725 -62.92 -2.22 -17.99
C GLY A 725 -63.16 -3.06 -16.74
N LYS A 726 -64.41 -3.06 -16.25
CA LYS A 726 -64.88 -3.85 -15.10
C LYS A 726 -64.80 -5.37 -15.37
N PRO A 727 -64.73 -6.21 -14.33
CA PRO A 727 -64.73 -7.66 -14.47
C PRO A 727 -66.17 -8.18 -14.68
N THR A 728 -66.34 -9.15 -15.56
CA THR A 728 -67.48 -10.07 -15.56
C THR A 728 -66.96 -11.49 -15.39
N LEU A 729 -67.55 -12.17 -14.42
CA LEU A 729 -67.38 -13.57 -14.03
C LEU A 729 -67.50 -14.55 -15.21
N ASN A 730 -66.60 -15.53 -15.28
CA ASN A 730 -66.85 -16.92 -14.88
C ASN A 730 -65.56 -17.74 -14.94
#